data_AF-A0AAU6EB73-F1
#
_entry.id   AF-A0AAU6EB73-F1
#
_cell.length_a   1.000
_cell.length_b   1.000
_cell.length_c   1.000
_cell.angle_alpha   90.00
_cell.angle_beta   90.00
_cell.angle_gamma   90.00
#
_symmetry.space_group_name_H-M   'P 1'
#
loop_
_entity.id
_entity.type
_entity.pdbx_description
1 polymer ?
#
loop_
_entity_poly.entity_id
_entity_poly.type
_entity_poly.pdbx_seq_one_letter_code
_entity_poly.pdbx_strand_id
1 'polypeptide(L)'
;MTPILDTVPIRVPPLPGEAIDSWLEAYARRLQCKVGELMALAGLAAPTGAAWASRPWTALSQPEDFAALSRLTGVPVAELDAMTFSRFHGTLMTLAPTARRHGPVRWWPHLTGSRFCPLCLHQSAGRWKLLWRLPWTFACVEHRRLLADTCDRCSRRPRSNWNGQKVSASQPGQCRAPLRADQLPVIDQAGAPAGDMGICGRSLAETAALVLPSDGLVLAAARYLDDLLPGTATARAGADLVVELDNLHAIARSCLSALERSTSSDLPDVVCEVLTELGTDSGGLLNSSRSRLGPRDYNAPTMAFAIAVAVAARAVEPEHLDPQIMKWLARHEIRDSKAASPMVKRWTNAEAGLQQTMLRAIGPRLRIVDRLRFQTDGPAPQPPAERTHLRRATQIPSLFWPGWALRLNTGVHQGQGLAFRAELSIALVLVGNDASLQEAHTALGGYGATSSKGNRSLAWLTQDLRTENSRRGFLAALCHLGAGLDSHGCPIDYARRRELFATVDLDLDLLRDHFDHAGLRLPSPGMLRHYQLRVVELLTGHHPQYPTTSTHAPLDHRQARTYEEATLRNTGAVSAHLEDQAQRILHTAGISEPVSWEPPFAWAPGVDWPGPHPDELDVATLWELLRAGQKPSDVARALGTSPEHIWVAALRHPEAAGPGPSPRGGNVKIPRSRLPDAAQIQRGREQGLCLSELAVRFNCSYTTIKRLASAYGIAFPAGGQRAFVIEPAWLRDQLGPQQRTLKEISEELGIASAHLADLARELDIEIRARGSENCRHPLTPYGGPRAFPPDVWAAFCRRRPNRDPLSASES
;
A
#
# COMPACT_ATOMS: atom_id res chain seq x y z
N MET A 1 -28.24 -54.25 40.47
CA MET A 1 -28.57 -52.82 40.55
C MET A 1 -28.08 -52.31 41.90
N THR A 2 -27.07 -51.43 41.91
CA THR A 2 -26.62 -50.76 43.14
C THR A 2 -27.74 -49.82 43.60
N PRO A 3 -28.15 -49.82 44.88
CA PRO A 3 -29.18 -48.90 45.36
C PRO A 3 -28.69 -47.46 45.23
N ILE A 4 -29.45 -46.62 44.54
CA ILE A 4 -29.23 -45.17 44.50
C ILE A 4 -29.68 -44.63 45.85
N LEU A 5 -28.80 -43.93 46.56
CA LEU A 5 -29.12 -43.30 47.84
C LEU A 5 -29.60 -41.87 47.60
N ASP A 6 -30.73 -41.49 48.21
CA ASP A 6 -31.22 -40.12 48.12
C ASP A 6 -30.30 -39.13 48.86
N THR A 7 -29.72 -39.54 50.00
CA THR A 7 -28.77 -38.72 50.77
C THR A 7 -27.77 -39.57 51.55
N VAL A 8 -26.57 -39.03 51.82
CA VAL A 8 -25.57 -39.60 52.76
C VAL A 8 -25.54 -38.77 54.06
N PRO A 9 -25.69 -39.37 55.25
CA PRO A 9 -25.76 -38.60 56.51
C PRO A 9 -24.46 -37.87 56.88
N ILE A 10 -23.31 -38.36 56.43
CA ILE A 10 -22.01 -37.71 56.66
C ILE A 10 -21.83 -36.60 55.63
N ARG A 11 -21.65 -35.37 56.09
CA ARG A 11 -21.42 -34.17 55.26
C ARG A 11 -19.96 -33.76 55.30
N VAL A 12 -19.43 -33.33 54.15
CA VAL A 12 -18.10 -32.72 54.02
C VAL A 12 -18.24 -31.43 53.21
N PRO A 13 -18.11 -30.24 53.84
CA PRO A 13 -18.22 -29.00 53.11
C PRO A 13 -17.05 -28.82 52.11
N PRO A 14 -17.31 -28.24 50.93
CA PRO A 14 -16.26 -27.69 50.08
C PRO A 14 -15.49 -26.56 50.77
N LEU A 15 -14.23 -26.36 50.36
CA LEU A 15 -13.48 -25.15 50.74
C LEU A 15 -13.58 -24.08 49.64
N PRO A 16 -13.43 -22.78 49.97
CA PRO A 16 -13.43 -21.71 48.98
C PRO A 16 -12.40 -21.96 47.86
N GLY A 17 -12.88 -21.98 46.61
CA GLY A 17 -12.05 -22.17 45.42
C GLY A 17 -11.48 -23.58 45.24
N GLU A 18 -11.97 -24.57 46.00
CA GLU A 18 -11.55 -25.96 45.88
C GLU A 18 -11.91 -26.59 44.53
N ALA A 19 -11.06 -27.51 44.04
CA ALA A 19 -11.35 -28.31 42.86
C ALA A 19 -12.27 -29.51 43.18
N ILE A 20 -13.20 -29.84 42.28
CA ILE A 20 -14.17 -30.94 42.49
C ILE A 20 -13.49 -32.29 42.77
N ASP A 21 -12.35 -32.57 42.13
CA ASP A 21 -11.58 -33.79 42.35
C ASP A 21 -10.87 -33.81 43.71
N SER A 22 -10.55 -32.65 44.28
CA SER A 22 -10.06 -32.53 45.65
C SER A 22 -11.16 -32.80 46.67
N TRP A 23 -12.33 -32.18 46.49
CA TRP A 23 -13.46 -32.34 47.39
C TRP A 23 -13.98 -33.77 47.39
N LEU A 24 -14.15 -34.40 46.22
CA LEU A 24 -14.56 -35.80 46.09
C LEU A 24 -13.58 -36.75 46.79
N GLU A 25 -12.27 -36.50 46.70
CA GLU A 25 -11.29 -37.30 47.43
C GLU A 25 -11.42 -37.13 48.95
N ALA A 26 -11.63 -35.91 49.43
CA ALA A 26 -11.80 -35.65 50.86
C ALA A 26 -13.09 -36.30 51.39
N TYR A 27 -14.18 -36.23 50.62
CA TYR A 27 -15.44 -36.90 50.92
C TYR A 27 -15.26 -38.42 50.97
N ALA A 28 -14.63 -39.00 49.95
CA ALA A 28 -14.37 -40.43 49.88
C ALA A 28 -13.48 -40.92 51.05
N ARG A 29 -12.44 -40.16 51.42
CA ARG A 29 -11.64 -40.48 52.62
C ARG A 29 -12.46 -40.44 53.89
N ARG A 30 -13.35 -39.46 54.05
CA ARG A 30 -14.21 -39.35 55.23
C ARG A 30 -15.20 -40.51 55.33
N LEU A 31 -15.71 -41.00 54.19
CA LEU A 31 -16.56 -42.18 54.10
C LEU A 31 -15.79 -43.52 54.08
N GLN A 32 -14.45 -43.48 54.08
CA GLN A 32 -13.58 -44.65 53.91
C GLN A 32 -13.89 -45.49 52.65
N CYS A 33 -14.29 -44.82 51.56
CA CYS A 33 -14.63 -45.46 50.28
C CYS A 33 -13.76 -44.92 49.13
N LYS A 34 -13.94 -45.48 47.93
CA LYS A 34 -13.36 -44.95 46.69
C LYS A 34 -14.25 -43.87 46.09
N VAL A 35 -13.67 -42.93 45.34
CA VAL A 35 -14.46 -41.90 44.64
C VAL A 35 -15.43 -42.54 43.64
N GLY A 36 -15.05 -43.65 43.00
CA GLY A 36 -15.95 -44.40 42.12
C GLY A 36 -17.16 -45.00 42.84
N GLU A 37 -17.02 -45.38 44.10
CA GLU A 37 -18.13 -45.89 44.93
C GLU A 37 -19.05 -44.74 45.33
N LEU A 38 -18.49 -43.59 45.73
CA LEU A 38 -19.27 -42.36 45.99
C LEU A 38 -20.08 -41.91 44.76
N MET A 39 -19.45 -41.92 43.58
CA MET A 39 -20.13 -41.59 42.31
C MET A 39 -21.24 -42.58 41.99
N ALA A 40 -21.01 -43.88 42.21
CA ALA A 40 -22.03 -44.91 42.00
C ALA A 40 -23.25 -44.75 42.91
N LEU A 41 -23.05 -44.30 44.16
CA LEU A 41 -24.15 -43.98 45.08
C LEU A 41 -25.03 -42.82 44.58
N ALA A 42 -24.44 -41.87 43.85
CA ALA A 42 -25.17 -40.78 43.20
C ALA A 42 -25.85 -41.21 41.88
N GLY A 43 -25.71 -42.47 41.47
CA GLY A 43 -26.17 -42.95 40.15
C GLY A 43 -25.30 -42.49 38.99
N LEU A 44 -24.08 -42.03 39.25
CA LEU A 44 -23.14 -41.52 38.24
C LEU A 44 -22.12 -42.58 37.84
N ALA A 45 -21.66 -42.51 36.59
CA ALA A 45 -20.59 -43.38 36.11
C ALA A 45 -19.30 -43.15 36.91
N ALA A 46 -18.62 -44.21 37.30
CA ALA A 46 -17.32 -44.12 37.95
C ALA A 46 -16.33 -43.34 37.06
N PRO A 47 -15.39 -42.58 37.66
CA PRO A 47 -14.43 -41.78 36.92
C PRO A 47 -13.35 -42.66 36.29
N THR A 48 -13.67 -43.31 35.18
CA THR A 48 -12.81 -44.25 34.46
C THR A 48 -12.38 -43.64 33.11
N GLY A 49 -11.17 -43.99 32.66
CA GLY A 49 -10.64 -43.61 31.34
C GLY A 49 -9.72 -42.37 31.31
N ALA A 50 -9.14 -42.12 30.13
CA ALA A 50 -8.09 -41.10 29.93
C ALA A 50 -8.56 -39.65 30.16
N ALA A 51 -9.85 -39.35 29.97
CA ALA A 51 -10.42 -38.03 30.20
C ALA A 51 -10.42 -37.65 31.69
N TRP A 52 -10.86 -38.55 32.57
CA TRP A 52 -10.79 -38.38 34.03
C TRP A 52 -9.35 -38.42 34.57
N ALA A 53 -8.47 -39.19 33.93
CA ALA A 53 -7.06 -39.25 34.33
C ALA A 53 -6.31 -37.93 34.12
N SER A 54 -6.68 -37.19 33.07
CA SER A 54 -5.98 -35.97 32.66
C SER A 54 -6.70 -34.69 33.07
N ARG A 55 -8.04 -34.67 33.16
CA ARG A 55 -8.87 -33.48 33.41
C ARG A 55 -10.16 -33.76 34.22
N PRO A 56 -10.07 -34.25 35.48
CA PRO A 56 -11.25 -34.59 36.29
C PRO A 56 -12.16 -33.39 36.64
N TRP A 57 -11.66 -32.16 36.61
CA TRP A 57 -12.41 -30.91 36.88
C TRP A 57 -13.25 -30.41 35.71
N THR A 58 -13.22 -31.10 34.57
CA THR A 58 -14.08 -30.84 33.42
C THR A 58 -14.98 -32.03 33.10
N ALA A 59 -14.89 -33.15 33.82
CA ALA A 59 -15.62 -34.36 33.49
C ALA A 59 -17.08 -34.39 34.01
N LEU A 60 -17.39 -33.56 35.01
CA LEU A 60 -18.75 -33.24 35.46
C LEU A 60 -19.15 -31.92 34.78
N SER A 61 -19.80 -32.02 33.64
CA SER A 61 -20.19 -30.86 32.83
C SER A 61 -21.69 -30.72 32.65
N GLN A 62 -22.46 -31.73 33.05
CA GLN A 62 -23.90 -31.73 32.82
C GLN A 62 -24.68 -31.30 34.06
N PRO A 63 -25.73 -30.47 33.92
CA PRO A 63 -26.59 -30.07 35.02
C PRO A 63 -27.15 -31.25 35.83
N GLU A 64 -27.46 -32.37 35.16
CA GLU A 64 -27.96 -33.59 35.82
C GLU A 64 -26.93 -34.24 36.76
N ASP A 65 -25.64 -34.18 36.43
CA ASP A 65 -24.58 -34.74 37.27
C ASP A 65 -24.44 -33.94 38.58
N PHE A 66 -24.49 -32.61 38.49
CA PHE A 66 -24.48 -31.74 39.67
C PHE A 66 -25.75 -31.89 40.51
N ALA A 67 -26.92 -32.07 39.88
CA ALA A 67 -28.16 -32.30 40.60
C ALA A 67 -28.11 -33.63 41.39
N ALA A 68 -27.54 -34.69 40.81
CA ALA A 68 -27.36 -35.98 41.48
C ALA A 68 -26.40 -35.89 42.67
N LEU A 69 -25.25 -35.24 42.51
CA LEU A 69 -24.30 -35.02 43.60
C LEU A 69 -24.87 -34.10 44.68
N SER A 70 -25.63 -33.07 44.30
CA SER A 70 -26.29 -32.15 45.22
C SER A 70 -27.29 -32.88 46.11
N ARG A 71 -28.15 -33.73 45.53
CA ARG A 71 -29.07 -34.58 46.31
C ARG A 71 -28.33 -35.47 47.29
N LEU A 72 -27.33 -36.22 46.82
CA LEU A 72 -26.59 -37.16 47.66
C LEU A 72 -25.86 -36.46 48.82
N THR A 73 -25.15 -35.38 48.52
CA THR A 73 -24.17 -34.76 49.43
C THR A 73 -24.71 -33.56 50.21
N GLY A 74 -25.83 -32.97 49.79
CA GLY A 74 -26.41 -31.77 50.37
C GLY A 74 -25.67 -30.48 50.00
N VAL A 75 -24.68 -30.54 49.12
CA VAL A 75 -23.94 -29.36 48.63
C VAL A 75 -24.73 -28.69 47.50
N PRO A 76 -24.99 -27.37 47.54
CA PRO A 76 -25.70 -26.67 46.49
C PRO A 76 -25.07 -26.84 45.10
N VAL A 77 -25.91 -26.94 44.06
CA VAL A 77 -25.45 -27.08 42.66
C VAL A 77 -24.49 -25.96 42.26
N ALA A 78 -24.76 -24.72 42.68
CA ALA A 78 -23.90 -23.58 42.39
C ALA A 78 -22.48 -23.73 43.00
N GLU A 79 -22.37 -24.34 44.17
CA GLU A 79 -21.08 -24.58 44.82
C GLU A 79 -20.33 -25.74 44.16
N LEU A 80 -21.05 -26.78 43.73
CA LEU A 80 -20.49 -27.87 42.90
C LEU A 80 -19.98 -27.34 41.55
N ASP A 81 -20.75 -26.48 40.89
CA ASP A 81 -20.37 -25.85 39.63
C ASP A 81 -19.13 -24.95 39.80
N ALA A 82 -19.06 -24.17 40.88
CA ALA A 82 -17.90 -23.36 41.24
C ALA A 82 -16.62 -24.16 41.54
N MET A 83 -16.72 -25.46 41.82
CA MET A 83 -15.57 -26.35 41.94
C MET A 83 -15.07 -26.91 40.59
N THR A 84 -15.70 -26.50 39.48
CA THR A 84 -15.34 -26.86 38.11
C THR A 84 -15.01 -25.63 37.26
N PHE A 85 -14.53 -25.85 36.03
CA PHE A 85 -14.28 -24.76 35.08
C PHE A 85 -15.50 -24.35 34.24
N SER A 86 -16.70 -24.85 34.54
CA SER A 86 -17.95 -24.44 33.88
C SER A 86 -18.13 -22.92 33.86
N ARG A 87 -17.80 -22.22 34.97
CA ARG A 87 -17.85 -20.75 35.07
C ARG A 87 -16.91 -19.99 34.11
N PHE A 88 -15.94 -20.68 33.51
CA PHE A 88 -15.02 -20.09 32.53
C PHE A 88 -15.34 -20.52 31.09
N HIS A 89 -16.48 -21.18 30.89
CA HIS A 89 -16.99 -21.50 29.57
C HIS A 89 -17.24 -20.22 28.76
N GLY A 90 -16.69 -20.16 27.55
CA GLY A 90 -16.83 -18.99 26.67
C GLY A 90 -15.89 -17.82 26.99
N THR A 91 -15.15 -17.88 28.11
CA THR A 91 -14.09 -16.92 28.44
C THR A 91 -12.71 -17.58 28.39
N LEU A 92 -12.30 -18.31 29.44
CA LEU A 92 -10.97 -18.91 29.49
C LEU A 92 -10.85 -20.20 28.67
N MET A 93 -11.97 -20.87 28.43
CA MET A 93 -12.00 -22.12 27.67
C MET A 93 -13.34 -22.38 27.00
N THR A 94 -13.30 -23.15 25.92
CA THR A 94 -14.51 -23.72 25.30
C THR A 94 -14.65 -25.16 25.77
N LEU A 95 -15.74 -25.45 26.47
CA LEU A 95 -16.11 -26.79 26.89
C LEU A 95 -17.05 -27.35 25.83
N ALA A 96 -16.70 -28.47 25.20
CA ALA A 96 -17.59 -29.11 24.24
C ALA A 96 -18.78 -29.73 24.99
N PRO A 97 -20.05 -29.36 24.70
CA PRO A 97 -21.20 -29.81 25.50
C PRO A 97 -21.50 -31.31 25.39
N THR A 98 -21.17 -31.94 24.26
CA THR A 98 -21.65 -33.29 23.90
C THR A 98 -20.57 -34.35 23.85
N ALA A 99 -19.29 -33.95 23.86
CA ALA A 99 -18.19 -34.89 23.96
C ALA A 99 -17.63 -34.83 25.37
N ARG A 100 -17.47 -35.98 26.04
CA ARG A 100 -16.54 -36.15 27.16
C ARG A 100 -15.06 -35.98 26.71
N ARG A 101 -14.82 -35.08 25.74
CA ARG A 101 -13.58 -34.64 25.14
C ARG A 101 -13.67 -33.12 25.01
N HIS A 102 -12.87 -32.42 25.79
CA HIS A 102 -12.81 -30.97 25.76
C HIS A 102 -12.11 -30.47 24.50
N GLY A 103 -12.56 -29.33 23.99
CA GLY A 103 -11.82 -28.58 22.99
C GLY A 103 -10.47 -28.08 23.53
N PRO A 104 -9.60 -27.54 22.67
CA PRO A 104 -8.38 -26.89 23.12
C PRO A 104 -8.72 -25.71 24.04
N VAL A 105 -7.99 -25.54 25.15
CA VAL A 105 -8.04 -24.30 25.93
C VAL A 105 -7.47 -23.19 25.04
N ARG A 106 -8.12 -22.02 25.06
CA ARG A 106 -7.94 -20.94 24.07
C ARG A 106 -6.48 -20.55 23.84
N TRP A 107 -5.67 -20.57 24.90
CA TRP A 107 -4.28 -20.16 24.88
C TRP A 107 -3.27 -21.29 25.14
N TRP A 108 -3.71 -22.42 25.72
CA TRP A 108 -2.80 -23.50 26.14
C TRP A 108 -3.38 -24.92 25.94
N PRO A 109 -2.97 -25.67 24.92
CA PRO A 109 -3.60 -26.94 24.57
C PRO A 109 -3.44 -28.07 25.62
N HIS A 110 -2.52 -27.93 26.58
CA HIS A 110 -2.17 -28.95 27.57
C HIS A 110 -2.30 -28.44 29.01
N LEU A 111 -3.48 -28.61 29.62
CA LEU A 111 -3.65 -28.54 31.07
C LEU A 111 -3.63 -29.96 31.64
N THR A 112 -2.49 -30.38 32.18
CA THR A 112 -2.37 -31.65 32.90
C THR A 112 -1.76 -31.42 34.27
N GLY A 113 -2.26 -32.17 35.26
CA GLY A 113 -1.79 -32.07 36.63
C GLY A 113 -2.20 -30.79 37.34
N SER A 114 -1.51 -30.45 38.42
CA SER A 114 -1.75 -29.24 39.21
C SER A 114 -0.45 -28.70 39.75
N ARG A 115 -0.34 -27.37 39.79
CA ARG A 115 0.60 -26.69 40.67
C ARG A 115 0.06 -26.70 42.10
N PHE A 116 0.89 -26.32 43.06
CA PHE A 116 0.46 -26.19 44.45
C PHE A 116 1.31 -25.22 45.26
N CYS A 117 0.69 -24.66 46.30
CA CYS A 117 1.41 -24.03 47.40
C CYS A 117 1.57 -25.05 48.53
N PRO A 118 2.81 -25.37 48.97
CA PRO A 118 3.07 -26.28 50.08
C PRO A 118 2.34 -25.88 51.37
N LEU A 119 2.29 -24.58 51.67
CA LEU A 119 1.66 -24.04 52.88
C LEU A 119 0.13 -24.13 52.82
N CYS A 120 -0.51 -23.74 51.71
CA CYS A 120 -1.95 -23.96 51.50
C CYS A 120 -2.32 -25.45 51.64
N LEU A 121 -1.52 -26.36 51.07
CA LEU A 121 -1.77 -27.79 51.19
C LEU A 121 -1.65 -28.27 52.63
N HIS A 122 -0.68 -27.77 53.39
CA HIS A 122 -0.55 -28.09 54.81
C HIS A 122 -1.75 -27.60 55.62
N GLN A 123 -2.09 -26.31 55.50
CA GLN A 123 -3.15 -25.64 56.26
C GLN A 123 -4.54 -26.20 55.95
N SER A 124 -4.78 -26.60 54.70
CA SER A 124 -6.07 -27.16 54.28
C SER A 124 -6.18 -28.68 54.48
N ALA A 125 -5.18 -29.34 55.08
CA ALA A 125 -5.12 -30.79 55.18
C ALA A 125 -5.19 -31.51 53.81
N GLY A 126 -4.47 -30.98 52.83
CA GLY A 126 -4.26 -31.60 51.52
C GLY A 126 -5.34 -31.29 50.48
N ARG A 127 -6.08 -30.18 50.61
CA ARG A 127 -7.15 -29.77 49.71
C ARG A 127 -6.59 -28.83 48.62
N TRP A 128 -6.98 -29.06 47.38
CA TRP A 128 -6.39 -28.40 46.20
C TRP A 128 -7.30 -27.32 45.63
N LYS A 129 -6.73 -26.16 45.32
CA LYS A 129 -7.45 -25.07 44.64
C LYS A 129 -7.64 -25.38 43.15
N LEU A 130 -8.80 -25.02 42.61
CA LEU A 130 -9.14 -25.20 41.19
C LEU A 130 -8.26 -24.36 40.27
N LEU A 131 -7.97 -23.11 40.64
CA LEU A 131 -7.22 -22.19 39.80
C LEU A 131 -5.75 -22.61 39.60
N TRP A 132 -5.19 -23.44 40.48
CA TRP A 132 -3.82 -23.98 40.33
C TRP A 132 -3.61 -24.85 39.07
N ARG A 133 -4.70 -25.19 38.36
CA ARG A 133 -4.65 -25.89 37.07
C ARG A 133 -4.48 -24.92 35.90
N LEU A 134 -4.71 -23.63 36.10
CA LEU A 134 -4.61 -22.62 35.05
C LEU A 134 -3.17 -22.12 34.91
N PRO A 135 -2.67 -21.87 33.69
CA PRO A 135 -1.38 -21.21 33.46
C PRO A 135 -1.32 -19.79 34.05
N TRP A 136 -2.48 -19.14 34.18
CA TRP A 136 -2.66 -17.82 34.79
C TRP A 136 -2.36 -17.78 36.28
N THR A 137 -2.35 -18.91 36.97
CA THR A 137 -2.05 -18.98 38.41
C THR A 137 -0.69 -19.65 38.62
N PHE A 138 0.34 -18.83 38.82
CA PHE A 138 1.74 -19.24 38.99
C PHE A 138 2.31 -18.93 40.38
N ALA A 139 1.68 -18.03 41.14
CA ALA A 139 2.08 -17.69 42.50
C ALA A 139 0.89 -17.79 43.46
N CYS A 140 1.19 -17.99 44.74
CA CYS A 140 0.24 -17.92 45.84
C CYS A 140 0.33 -16.52 46.46
N VAL A 141 -0.73 -15.72 46.32
CA VAL A 141 -0.79 -14.37 46.89
C VAL A 141 -0.85 -14.37 48.42
N GLU A 142 -1.49 -15.40 48.99
CA GLU A 142 -1.68 -15.58 50.44
C GLU A 142 -0.34 -15.85 51.17
N HIS A 143 0.47 -16.78 50.65
CA HIS A 143 1.76 -17.13 51.24
C HIS A 143 2.96 -16.46 50.58
N ARG A 144 2.73 -15.61 49.56
CA ARG A 144 3.75 -14.92 48.75
C ARG A 144 4.84 -15.86 48.26
N ARG A 145 4.44 -16.94 47.59
CA ARG A 145 5.37 -17.95 47.08
C ARG A 145 5.05 -18.35 45.65
N LEU A 146 6.08 -18.64 44.88
CA LEU A 146 5.90 -19.29 43.59
C LEU A 146 5.29 -20.69 43.80
N LEU A 147 4.31 -21.06 42.98
CA LEU A 147 3.70 -22.39 43.09
C LEU A 147 4.67 -23.46 42.59
N ALA A 148 4.72 -24.59 43.27
CA ALA A 148 5.52 -25.73 42.85
C ALA A 148 4.80 -26.50 41.72
N ASP A 149 5.50 -26.80 40.63
CA ASP A 149 4.99 -27.62 39.52
C ASP A 149 5.18 -29.12 39.74
N THR A 150 6.22 -29.51 40.48
CA THR A 150 6.67 -30.90 40.59
C THR A 150 6.96 -31.26 42.04
N CYS A 151 6.87 -32.56 42.34
CA CYS A 151 7.34 -33.11 43.60
C CYS A 151 8.88 -33.09 43.64
N ASP A 152 9.46 -32.58 44.72
CA ASP A 152 10.92 -32.50 44.93
C ASP A 152 11.61 -33.87 45.00
N ARG A 153 10.88 -34.95 45.32
CA ARG A 153 11.41 -36.32 45.35
C ARG A 153 11.38 -37.01 43.99
N CYS A 154 10.21 -37.09 43.37
CA CYS A 154 10.05 -37.87 42.12
C CYS A 154 10.08 -37.02 40.85
N SER A 155 10.18 -35.70 40.96
CA SER A 155 10.16 -34.73 39.86
C SER A 155 8.93 -34.82 38.94
N ARG A 156 7.86 -35.49 39.35
CA ARG A 156 6.63 -35.60 38.56
C ARG A 156 5.63 -34.53 38.99
N ARG A 157 4.84 -34.05 38.04
CA ARG A 157 3.75 -33.11 38.30
C ARG A 157 2.62 -33.83 39.06
N PRO A 158 2.18 -33.31 40.22
CA PRO A 158 1.06 -33.89 40.95
C PRO A 158 -0.22 -33.89 40.11
N ARG A 159 -1.07 -34.89 40.35
CA ARG A 159 -2.40 -35.04 39.74
C ARG A 159 -2.44 -35.14 38.20
N SER A 160 -1.33 -35.43 37.52
CA SER A 160 -1.31 -35.62 36.05
C SER A 160 -1.98 -36.92 35.59
N ASN A 161 -2.10 -37.92 36.47
CA ASN A 161 -2.74 -39.22 36.23
C ASN A 161 -3.72 -39.52 37.36
N TRP A 162 -4.70 -38.65 37.58
CA TRP A 162 -5.64 -38.81 38.68
C TRP A 162 -6.54 -40.04 38.46
N ASN A 163 -6.48 -41.03 39.35
CA ASN A 163 -7.43 -42.14 39.35
C ASN A 163 -8.14 -42.21 40.71
N GLY A 164 -9.44 -41.92 40.73
CA GLY A 164 -10.27 -41.92 41.95
C GLY A 164 -10.38 -43.27 42.68
N GLN A 165 -9.65 -44.29 42.23
CA GLN A 165 -9.65 -45.66 42.75
C GLN A 165 -8.61 -45.90 43.86
N LYS A 166 -7.51 -45.14 43.92
CA LYS A 166 -6.41 -45.32 44.90
C LYS A 166 -6.43 -44.29 46.05
N VAL A 167 -7.59 -43.71 46.33
CA VAL A 167 -7.71 -42.57 47.26
C VAL A 167 -7.41 -42.94 48.72
N SER A 168 -7.74 -44.18 49.12
CA SER A 168 -7.51 -44.72 50.47
C SER A 168 -6.07 -45.16 50.74
N ALA A 169 -5.24 -45.34 49.72
CA ALA A 169 -3.88 -45.86 49.85
C ALA A 169 -2.80 -44.78 50.16
N SER A 170 -3.18 -43.51 50.34
CA SER A 170 -2.22 -42.42 50.63
C SER A 170 -2.86 -41.30 51.46
N GLN A 171 -2.06 -40.68 52.33
CA GLN A 171 -2.51 -39.55 53.13
C GLN A 171 -2.79 -38.32 52.25
N PRO A 172 -3.73 -37.44 52.65
CA PRO A 172 -3.93 -36.15 51.99
C PRO A 172 -2.61 -35.37 51.87
N GLY A 173 -2.43 -34.65 50.76
CA GLY A 173 -1.23 -33.84 50.53
C GLY A 173 0.05 -34.63 50.17
N GLN A 174 0.01 -35.96 50.06
CA GLN A 174 1.15 -36.76 49.59
C GLN A 174 1.18 -36.91 48.06
N CYS A 175 2.39 -37.05 47.52
CA CYS A 175 2.61 -37.31 46.10
C CYS A 175 2.13 -38.72 45.70
N ARG A 176 1.18 -38.77 44.76
CA ARG A 176 0.59 -40.01 44.23
C ARG A 176 1.19 -40.46 42.90
N ALA A 177 2.27 -39.81 42.46
CA ALA A 177 2.97 -40.22 41.26
C ALA A 177 3.48 -41.66 41.43
N PRO A 178 3.29 -42.54 40.43
CA PRO A 178 3.94 -43.85 40.47
C PRO A 178 5.46 -43.63 40.51
N LEU A 179 6.21 -44.46 41.23
CA LEU A 179 7.67 -44.46 41.12
C LEU A 179 8.09 -45.14 39.80
N ARG A 180 9.26 -44.78 39.27
CA ARG A 180 9.89 -45.57 38.20
C ARG A 180 10.69 -46.73 38.82
N ALA A 181 11.04 -47.75 38.03
CA ALA A 181 11.81 -48.89 38.51
C ALA A 181 13.16 -48.50 39.14
N ASP A 182 13.82 -47.47 38.61
CA ASP A 182 15.07 -46.87 39.11
C ASP A 182 14.88 -46.02 40.40
N GLN A 183 13.63 -45.76 40.79
CA GLN A 183 13.26 -44.96 41.98
C GLN A 183 12.60 -45.81 43.06
N LEU A 184 12.45 -47.12 42.84
CA LEU A 184 11.98 -48.05 43.86
C LEU A 184 13.09 -48.28 44.89
N PRO A 185 12.78 -48.37 46.19
CA PRO A 185 13.75 -48.82 47.17
C PRO A 185 14.24 -50.22 46.78
N VAL A 186 15.55 -50.50 46.94
CA VAL A 186 16.10 -51.85 46.82
C VAL A 186 15.41 -52.70 47.89
N ILE A 187 14.56 -53.62 47.47
CA ILE A 187 13.89 -54.55 48.37
C ILE A 187 14.86 -55.71 48.58
N ASP A 188 15.27 -55.97 49.83
CA ASP A 188 15.98 -57.21 50.16
C ASP A 188 15.12 -58.42 49.80
N GLN A 189 15.79 -59.47 49.32
CA GLN A 189 15.24 -60.62 48.61
C GLN A 189 14.20 -61.41 49.43
N ALA A 190 12.94 -60.99 49.37
CA ALA A 190 11.78 -61.83 49.67
C ALA A 190 10.64 -61.42 48.74
N GLY A 191 10.39 -62.26 47.74
CA GLY A 191 9.46 -62.00 46.64
C GLY A 191 8.06 -61.61 47.10
N ALA A 192 7.74 -60.31 46.96
CA ALA A 192 6.37 -59.83 46.91
C ALA A 192 5.95 -59.69 45.43
N PRO A 193 4.69 -60.01 45.07
CA PRO A 193 4.24 -60.05 43.69
C PRO A 193 4.33 -58.65 43.04
N ALA A 194 4.74 -58.63 41.77
CA ALA A 194 4.95 -57.46 40.92
C ALA A 194 3.64 -56.72 40.51
N GLY A 195 2.70 -56.53 41.44
CA GLY A 195 1.37 -55.96 41.20
C GLY A 195 1.13 -54.54 41.73
N ASP A 196 1.99 -54.01 42.62
CA ASP A 196 1.80 -52.68 43.20
C ASP A 196 3.12 -51.88 43.17
N MET A 197 3.44 -51.32 42.00
CA MET A 197 4.52 -50.34 41.86
C MET A 197 4.25 -49.16 42.80
N GLY A 198 5.10 -49.00 43.82
CA GLY A 198 4.96 -48.02 44.89
C GLY A 198 4.72 -46.60 44.38
N ILE A 199 3.79 -45.88 45.01
CA ILE A 199 3.62 -44.44 44.83
C ILE A 199 4.73 -43.68 45.56
N CYS A 200 5.00 -42.43 45.13
CA CYS A 200 6.07 -41.62 45.71
C CYS A 200 5.92 -41.34 47.22
N GLY A 201 4.70 -41.06 47.69
CA GLY A 201 4.37 -40.86 49.11
C GLY A 201 4.98 -39.62 49.77
N ARG A 202 5.83 -38.85 49.07
CA ARG A 202 6.44 -37.63 49.63
C ARG A 202 5.38 -36.61 50.01
N SER A 203 5.47 -36.05 51.22
CA SER A 203 4.63 -34.93 51.65
C SER A 203 4.91 -33.70 50.78
N LEU A 204 3.90 -33.24 50.04
CA LEU A 204 4.05 -32.05 49.19
C LEU A 204 4.08 -30.75 50.03
N ALA A 205 3.63 -30.79 51.28
CA ALA A 205 3.74 -29.68 52.22
C ALA A 205 5.21 -29.31 52.55
N GLU A 206 6.13 -30.26 52.39
CA GLU A 206 7.57 -30.08 52.62
C GLU A 206 8.33 -29.60 51.39
N THR A 207 7.66 -29.47 50.24
CA THR A 207 8.33 -29.03 49.01
C THR A 207 8.82 -27.60 49.17
N ALA A 208 10.09 -27.35 48.89
CA ALA A 208 10.64 -26.00 48.89
C ALA A 208 10.01 -25.17 47.75
N ALA A 209 9.54 -23.97 48.09
CA ALA A 209 8.94 -23.02 47.15
C ALA A 209 9.56 -21.64 47.34
N LEU A 210 9.95 -20.99 46.25
CA LEU A 210 10.57 -19.67 46.27
C LEU A 210 9.64 -18.63 46.92
N VAL A 211 10.17 -17.84 47.86
CA VAL A 211 9.45 -16.72 48.48
C VAL A 211 9.56 -15.50 47.58
N LEU A 212 8.42 -14.87 47.30
CA LEU A 212 8.32 -13.68 46.47
C LEU A 212 8.34 -12.42 47.36
N PRO A 213 9.06 -11.36 46.94
CA PRO A 213 9.00 -10.06 47.60
C PRO A 213 7.56 -9.52 47.67
N SER A 214 7.22 -8.80 48.75
CA SER A 214 5.86 -8.27 48.96
C SER A 214 5.47 -7.15 47.98
N ASP A 215 6.49 -6.43 47.52
CA ASP A 215 6.52 -5.30 46.60
C ASP A 215 7.05 -5.69 45.20
N GLY A 216 7.34 -6.98 44.98
CA GLY A 216 7.86 -7.47 43.71
C GLY A 216 6.81 -7.54 42.60
N LEU A 217 7.28 -7.40 41.35
CA LEU A 217 6.51 -7.43 40.12
C LEU A 217 5.81 -8.77 39.90
N VAL A 218 6.43 -9.89 40.28
CA VAL A 218 5.83 -11.22 40.13
C VAL A 218 4.58 -11.37 41.00
N LEU A 219 4.66 -10.91 42.25
CA LEU A 219 3.53 -10.96 43.18
C LEU A 219 2.44 -9.95 42.80
N ALA A 220 2.83 -8.76 42.34
CA ALA A 220 1.89 -7.76 41.82
C ALA A 220 1.08 -8.30 40.64
N ALA A 221 1.73 -8.94 39.68
CA ALA A 221 1.06 -9.58 38.54
C ALA A 221 0.15 -10.74 38.95
N ALA A 222 0.54 -11.52 39.95
CA ALA A 222 -0.31 -12.57 40.50
C ALA A 222 -1.57 -12.02 41.17
N ARG A 223 -1.46 -10.92 41.94
CA ARG A 223 -2.60 -10.21 42.53
C ARG A 223 -3.53 -9.66 41.46
N TYR A 224 -2.97 -9.01 40.44
CA TYR A 224 -3.73 -8.50 39.31
C TYR A 224 -4.59 -9.59 38.65
N LEU A 225 -4.01 -10.77 38.40
CA LEU A 225 -4.76 -11.89 37.84
C LEU A 225 -5.77 -12.51 38.83
N ASP A 226 -5.45 -12.60 40.12
CA ASP A 226 -6.38 -13.10 41.13
C ASP A 226 -7.62 -12.18 41.29
N ASP A 227 -7.46 -10.87 41.05
CA ASP A 227 -8.58 -9.91 41.02
C ASP A 227 -9.34 -9.95 39.67
N LEU A 228 -8.63 -10.20 38.57
CA LEU A 228 -9.19 -10.21 37.21
C LEU A 228 -10.01 -11.49 36.91
N LEU A 229 -9.51 -12.67 37.31
CA LEU A 229 -10.11 -13.97 36.97
C LEU A 229 -11.53 -14.18 37.53
N PRO A 230 -11.91 -13.69 38.73
CA PRO A 230 -13.29 -13.79 39.24
C PRO A 230 -14.32 -12.94 38.50
N GLY A 231 -13.90 -12.00 37.64
CA GLY A 231 -14.74 -10.96 37.01
C GLY A 231 -15.73 -11.41 35.92
N THR A 232 -16.45 -12.52 36.08
CA THR A 232 -17.36 -13.07 35.04
C THR A 232 -18.87 -12.88 35.32
N ALA A 233 -19.25 -11.86 36.08
CA ALA A 233 -20.66 -11.66 36.48
C ALA A 233 -21.62 -11.29 35.31
N THR A 234 -21.10 -10.81 34.17
CA THR A 234 -21.92 -10.44 33.00
C THR A 234 -21.23 -10.82 31.68
N ALA A 235 -21.99 -10.98 30.60
CA ALA A 235 -21.45 -11.29 29.27
C ALA A 235 -20.47 -10.21 28.75
N ARG A 236 -20.71 -8.93 29.07
CA ARG A 236 -19.83 -7.81 28.71
C ARG A 236 -18.52 -7.85 29.49
N ALA A 237 -18.57 -8.06 30.80
CA ALA A 237 -17.38 -8.26 31.63
C ALA A 237 -16.57 -9.49 31.16
N GLY A 238 -17.24 -10.54 30.67
CA GLY A 238 -16.59 -11.69 30.06
C GLY A 238 -15.84 -11.37 28.76
N ALA A 239 -16.37 -10.49 27.91
CA ALA A 239 -15.70 -10.08 26.68
C ALA A 239 -14.45 -9.22 26.96
N ASP A 240 -14.56 -8.26 27.88
CA ASP A 240 -13.45 -7.39 28.28
C ASP A 240 -12.31 -8.21 28.91
N LEU A 241 -12.66 -9.19 29.76
CA LEU A 241 -11.71 -10.15 30.33
C LEU A 241 -10.96 -10.95 29.25
N VAL A 242 -11.66 -11.39 28.20
CA VAL A 242 -11.05 -12.17 27.12
C VAL A 242 -10.05 -11.33 26.33
N VAL A 243 -10.40 -10.08 26.01
CA VAL A 243 -9.50 -9.13 25.33
C VAL A 243 -8.26 -8.87 26.17
N GLU A 244 -8.44 -8.62 27.47
CA GLU A 244 -7.34 -8.39 28.41
C GLU A 244 -6.37 -9.57 28.46
N LEU A 245 -6.89 -10.80 28.54
CA LEU A 245 -6.08 -12.01 28.55
C LEU A 245 -5.42 -12.31 27.20
N ASP A 246 -6.06 -11.97 26.07
CA ASP A 246 -5.42 -12.05 24.76
C ASP A 246 -4.21 -11.12 24.65
N ASN A 247 -4.36 -9.88 25.12
CA ASN A 247 -3.28 -8.90 25.15
C ASN A 247 -2.11 -9.43 26.00
N LEU A 248 -2.37 -9.87 27.23
CA LEU A 248 -1.34 -10.42 28.10
C LEU A 248 -0.69 -11.68 27.50
N HIS A 249 -1.46 -12.57 26.89
CA HIS A 249 -0.92 -13.77 26.26
C HIS A 249 0.00 -13.46 25.08
N ALA A 250 -0.41 -12.52 24.21
CA ALA A 250 0.40 -12.08 23.07
C ALA A 250 1.75 -11.51 23.54
N ILE A 251 1.72 -10.60 24.51
CA ILE A 251 2.92 -10.00 25.10
C ILE A 251 3.78 -11.07 25.77
N ALA A 252 3.21 -11.91 26.63
CA ALA A 252 3.92 -12.97 27.34
C ALA A 252 4.65 -13.93 26.39
N ARG A 253 4.00 -14.36 25.30
CA ARG A 253 4.64 -15.20 24.26
C ARG A 253 5.77 -14.46 23.54
N SER A 254 5.61 -13.17 23.30
CA SER A 254 6.64 -12.33 22.71
C SER A 254 7.83 -12.14 23.66
N CYS A 255 7.61 -11.93 24.95
CA CYS A 255 8.66 -11.84 25.97
C CYS A 255 9.48 -13.14 26.04
N LEU A 256 8.83 -14.31 26.10
CA LEU A 256 9.55 -15.58 26.13
C LEU A 256 10.39 -15.80 24.88
N SER A 257 9.83 -15.48 23.70
CA SER A 257 10.57 -15.64 22.44
C SER A 257 11.70 -14.61 22.27
N ALA A 258 11.54 -13.41 22.81
CA ALA A 258 12.58 -12.39 22.82
C ALA A 258 13.71 -12.78 23.79
N LEU A 259 13.36 -13.31 24.97
CA LEU A 259 14.33 -13.80 25.95
C LEU A 259 15.22 -14.90 25.40
N GLU A 260 14.66 -15.86 24.64
CA GLU A 260 15.43 -16.91 23.96
C GLU A 260 16.51 -16.39 23.00
N ARG A 261 16.40 -15.12 22.56
CA ARG A 261 17.24 -14.50 21.55
C ARG A 261 18.00 -13.28 22.06
N SER A 262 17.83 -12.93 23.32
CA SER A 262 18.48 -11.78 23.94
C SER A 262 19.81 -12.19 24.54
N THR A 263 20.77 -11.28 24.52
CA THR A 263 21.94 -11.37 25.39
C THR A 263 21.65 -10.68 26.72
N SER A 264 22.40 -10.98 27.79
CA SER A 264 22.17 -10.40 29.11
C SER A 264 22.30 -8.87 29.13
N SER A 265 23.04 -8.26 28.20
CA SER A 265 23.19 -6.81 28.08
C SER A 265 22.03 -6.11 27.36
N ASP A 266 21.13 -6.86 26.71
CA ASP A 266 20.04 -6.31 25.90
C ASP A 266 18.69 -6.26 26.63
N LEU A 267 18.64 -6.76 27.86
CA LEU A 267 17.40 -6.91 28.63
C LEU A 267 16.97 -5.56 29.26
N PRO A 268 15.68 -5.18 29.14
CA PRO A 268 15.13 -4.06 29.89
C PRO A 268 15.24 -4.25 31.41
N ASP A 269 15.30 -3.16 32.17
CA ASP A 269 15.45 -3.20 33.63
C ASP A 269 14.36 -4.03 34.32
N VAL A 270 13.11 -3.85 33.88
CA VAL A 270 11.94 -4.64 34.34
C VAL A 270 12.15 -6.15 34.13
N VAL A 271 12.79 -6.54 33.03
CA VAL A 271 13.06 -7.95 32.72
C VAL A 271 14.14 -8.50 33.66
N CYS A 272 15.20 -7.73 33.92
CA CYS A 272 16.25 -8.08 34.88
C CYS A 272 15.72 -8.18 36.32
N GLU A 273 14.84 -7.26 36.72
CA GLU A 273 14.18 -7.26 38.03
C GLU A 273 13.35 -8.53 38.23
N VAL A 274 12.48 -8.88 37.28
CA VAL A 274 11.67 -10.11 37.34
C VAL A 274 12.54 -11.38 37.39
N LEU A 275 13.63 -11.43 36.63
CA LEU A 275 14.57 -12.57 36.68
C LEU A 275 15.24 -12.69 38.07
N THR A 276 15.60 -11.54 38.65
CA THR A 276 16.20 -11.46 40.00
C THR A 276 15.22 -11.92 41.08
N GLU A 277 13.96 -11.50 41.01
CA GLU A 277 12.90 -11.97 41.91
C GLU A 277 12.69 -13.48 41.83
N LEU A 278 12.84 -14.06 40.63
CA LEU A 278 12.74 -15.49 40.39
C LEU A 278 14.01 -16.27 40.77
N GLY A 279 15.07 -15.58 41.19
CA GLY A 279 16.35 -16.19 41.57
C GLY A 279 17.00 -16.97 40.41
N THR A 280 16.82 -16.51 39.17
CA THR A 280 17.30 -17.20 37.97
C THR A 280 17.85 -16.21 36.94
N ASP A 281 18.63 -16.70 35.99
CA ASP A 281 19.03 -15.96 34.80
C ASP A 281 18.23 -16.43 33.58
N SER A 282 18.42 -15.77 32.43
CA SER A 282 17.73 -16.12 31.19
C SER A 282 17.95 -17.59 30.80
N GLY A 283 19.19 -18.10 30.95
CA GLY A 283 19.54 -19.48 30.62
C GLY A 283 18.86 -20.49 31.55
N GLY A 284 18.86 -20.23 32.85
CA GLY A 284 18.21 -21.04 33.87
C GLY A 284 16.69 -21.13 33.66
N LEU A 285 16.04 -19.99 33.37
CA LEU A 285 14.61 -19.96 33.07
C LEU A 285 14.27 -20.80 31.84
N LEU A 286 15.00 -20.62 30.73
CA LEU A 286 14.74 -21.33 29.47
C LEU A 286 15.06 -22.83 29.57
N ASN A 287 16.13 -23.20 30.27
CA ASN A 287 16.47 -24.59 30.55
C ASN A 287 15.41 -25.28 31.41
N SER A 288 14.85 -24.56 32.39
CA SER A 288 13.74 -25.07 33.21
C SER A 288 12.49 -25.35 32.36
N SER A 289 12.24 -24.55 31.32
CA SER A 289 11.12 -24.72 30.39
C SER A 289 11.32 -25.88 29.40
N ARG A 290 12.57 -26.22 29.08
CA ARG A 290 12.93 -27.31 28.15
C ARG A 290 13.07 -28.67 28.85
N SER A 291 13.10 -28.70 30.18
CA SER A 291 13.36 -29.92 30.97
C SER A 291 12.07 -30.63 31.43
N ARG A 292 12.05 -31.97 31.24
CA ARG A 292 11.27 -33.00 31.96
C ARG A 292 9.73 -33.04 31.85
N LEU A 293 9.06 -31.99 31.37
CA LEU A 293 7.60 -31.97 31.15
C LEU A 293 7.20 -32.01 29.66
N GLY A 294 8.17 -31.90 28.75
CA GLY A 294 7.97 -31.91 27.29
C GLY A 294 7.97 -30.50 26.69
N PRO A 295 8.18 -30.35 25.37
CA PRO A 295 8.51 -29.07 24.72
C PRO A 295 7.40 -28.00 24.68
N ARG A 296 6.31 -28.13 25.46
CA ARG A 296 5.18 -27.18 25.50
C ARG A 296 4.55 -26.99 26.89
N ASP A 297 5.16 -27.52 27.95
CA ASP A 297 4.62 -27.42 29.30
C ASP A 297 5.20 -26.20 30.02
N TYR A 298 4.37 -25.15 30.13
CA TYR A 298 4.72 -23.92 30.82
C TYR A 298 4.73 -24.15 32.34
N ASN A 299 5.91 -24.09 32.95
CA ASN A 299 6.09 -24.18 34.40
C ASN A 299 5.78 -22.82 35.08
N ALA A 300 5.66 -22.81 36.40
CA ALA A 300 5.36 -21.62 37.19
C ALA A 300 6.41 -20.52 37.02
N PRO A 301 7.74 -20.78 37.06
CA PRO A 301 8.74 -19.75 36.79
C PRO A 301 8.57 -19.07 35.42
N THR A 302 8.37 -19.84 34.35
CA THR A 302 8.19 -19.32 32.99
C THR A 302 6.92 -18.49 32.88
N MET A 303 5.82 -18.95 33.48
CA MET A 303 4.56 -18.19 33.50
C MET A 303 4.68 -16.93 34.35
N ALA A 304 5.31 -17.01 35.52
CA ALA A 304 5.58 -15.89 36.39
C ALA A 304 6.38 -14.80 35.68
N PHE A 305 7.47 -15.19 35.02
CA PHE A 305 8.27 -14.27 34.21
C PHE A 305 7.43 -13.61 33.11
N ALA A 306 6.80 -14.42 32.26
CA ALA A 306 6.14 -13.92 31.05
C ALA A 306 4.96 -13.01 31.37
N ILE A 307 4.18 -13.36 32.39
CA ILE A 307 3.03 -12.56 32.82
C ILE A 307 3.47 -11.33 33.61
N ALA A 308 4.45 -11.42 34.50
CA ALA A 308 4.92 -10.26 35.26
C ALA A 308 5.43 -9.15 34.34
N VAL A 309 6.25 -9.52 33.35
CA VAL A 309 6.72 -8.58 32.33
C VAL A 309 5.55 -8.05 31.49
N ALA A 310 4.57 -8.89 31.12
CA ALA A 310 3.41 -8.44 30.34
C ALA A 310 2.51 -7.46 31.09
N VAL A 311 2.27 -7.69 32.39
CA VAL A 311 1.51 -6.78 33.25
C VAL A 311 2.27 -5.47 33.46
N ALA A 312 3.57 -5.54 33.77
CA ALA A 312 4.41 -4.35 33.91
C ALA A 312 4.46 -3.52 32.62
N ALA A 313 4.54 -4.17 31.45
CA ALA A 313 4.53 -3.51 30.15
C ALA A 313 3.26 -2.70 29.87
N ARG A 314 2.15 -3.02 30.55
CA ARG A 314 0.84 -2.36 30.37
C ARG A 314 0.47 -1.41 31.51
N ALA A 315 1.27 -1.35 32.57
CA ALA A 315 1.01 -0.49 33.72
C ALA A 315 1.27 1.00 33.43
N VAL A 316 2.01 1.33 32.36
CA VAL A 316 2.40 2.70 32.00
C VAL A 316 1.20 3.48 31.45
N GLU A 317 0.45 2.92 30.49
CA GLU A 317 -0.85 3.43 30.00
C GLU A 317 -1.68 2.27 29.42
N PRO A 318 -3.03 2.28 29.47
CA PRO A 318 -3.86 1.17 28.97
C PRO A 318 -3.70 0.90 27.47
N GLU A 319 -3.43 1.95 26.69
CA GLU A 319 -3.36 1.91 25.22
C GLU A 319 -1.92 1.74 24.68
N HIS A 320 -0.90 1.93 25.52
CA HIS A 320 0.50 1.93 25.10
C HIS A 320 1.35 0.97 25.92
N LEU A 321 2.20 0.20 25.22
CA LEU A 321 3.22 -0.60 25.86
C LEU A 321 4.36 0.28 26.37
N ASP A 322 4.97 -0.13 27.48
CA ASP A 322 6.25 0.40 27.93
C ASP A 322 7.25 0.51 26.75
N PRO A 323 7.82 1.70 26.48
CA PRO A 323 8.67 1.92 25.32
C PRO A 323 9.94 1.06 25.30
N GLN A 324 10.52 0.74 26.46
CA GLN A 324 11.74 -0.08 26.53
C GLN A 324 11.43 -1.54 26.20
N ILE A 325 10.38 -2.08 26.80
CA ILE A 325 9.89 -3.43 26.51
C ILE A 325 9.47 -3.51 25.05
N MET A 326 8.77 -2.50 24.52
CA MET A 326 8.37 -2.51 23.11
C MET A 326 9.56 -2.50 22.17
N LYS A 327 10.57 -1.67 22.44
CA LYS A 327 11.81 -1.63 21.66
C LYS A 327 12.56 -2.97 21.71
N TRP A 328 12.58 -3.61 22.88
CA TRP A 328 13.16 -4.94 23.08
C TRP A 328 12.41 -6.01 22.28
N LEU A 329 11.09 -6.10 22.42
CA LEU A 329 10.26 -7.03 21.66
C LEU A 329 10.43 -6.82 20.15
N ALA A 330 10.34 -5.58 19.66
CA ALA A 330 10.45 -5.28 18.24
C ALA A 330 11.82 -5.64 17.63
N ARG A 331 12.91 -5.54 18.41
CA ARG A 331 14.24 -6.00 17.99
C ARG A 331 14.27 -7.51 17.80
N HIS A 332 13.67 -8.24 18.73
CA HIS A 332 13.67 -9.70 18.74
C HIS A 332 12.33 -10.25 18.27
N GLU A 333 11.69 -9.73 17.24
CA GLU A 333 10.47 -10.35 16.66
C GLU A 333 10.69 -10.87 15.25
N ILE A 334 11.69 -10.32 14.57
CA ILE A 334 12.05 -10.68 13.21
C ILE A 334 13.25 -11.65 13.28
N ARG A 335 13.01 -12.93 12.93
CA ARG A 335 14.03 -14.01 12.92
C ARG A 335 15.03 -13.86 11.75
N ASP A 336 14.49 -13.44 10.61
CA ASP A 336 15.18 -13.04 9.39
C ASP A 336 14.37 -11.87 8.83
N SER A 337 14.99 -10.89 8.19
CA SER A 337 14.34 -9.72 7.54
C SER A 337 13.28 -10.08 6.46
N LYS A 338 12.96 -11.37 6.31
CA LYS A 338 12.13 -11.96 5.26
C LYS A 338 10.70 -12.31 5.69
N ALA A 339 10.34 -12.36 6.98
CA ALA A 339 8.98 -12.80 7.36
C ALA A 339 8.42 -12.17 8.65
N ALA A 340 7.38 -11.34 8.51
CA ALA A 340 6.52 -10.88 9.61
C ALA A 340 5.50 -11.94 10.07
N SER A 341 5.34 -13.05 9.33
CA SER A 341 4.30 -14.08 9.58
C SER A 341 4.31 -14.69 11.00
N PRO A 342 5.45 -15.01 11.64
CA PRO A 342 5.47 -15.54 13.01
C PRO A 342 5.00 -14.54 14.08
N MET A 343 5.20 -13.24 13.84
CA MET A 343 4.69 -12.19 14.70
C MET A 343 3.18 -12.03 14.51
N VAL A 344 2.68 -11.95 13.27
CA VAL A 344 1.24 -11.84 13.00
C VAL A 344 0.46 -12.91 13.75
N LYS A 345 0.95 -14.16 13.72
CA LYS A 345 0.33 -15.30 14.41
C LYS A 345 0.28 -15.17 15.94
N ARG A 346 1.25 -14.48 16.57
CA ARG A 346 1.30 -14.31 18.03
C ARG A 346 0.39 -13.20 18.52
N TRP A 347 0.22 -12.16 17.71
CA TRP A 347 -0.58 -11.00 18.05
C TRP A 347 -1.98 -11.03 17.43
N THR A 348 -2.35 -12.09 16.70
CA THR A 348 -3.64 -12.18 15.95
C THR A 348 -4.86 -11.89 16.81
N ASN A 349 -4.86 -12.34 18.06
CA ASN A 349 -5.98 -12.16 18.98
C ASN A 349 -5.86 -10.91 19.87
N ALA A 350 -4.70 -10.23 19.85
CA ALA A 350 -4.52 -9.01 20.61
C ALA A 350 -5.40 -7.88 20.05
N GLU A 351 -5.70 -6.90 20.87
CA GLU A 351 -6.46 -5.72 20.47
C GLU A 351 -5.79 -4.93 19.34
N ALA A 352 -6.59 -4.31 18.48
CA ALA A 352 -6.12 -3.62 17.28
C ALA A 352 -5.08 -2.51 17.59
N GLY A 353 -5.28 -1.71 18.65
CA GLY A 353 -4.33 -0.65 19.03
C GLY A 353 -2.95 -1.20 19.42
N LEU A 354 -2.94 -2.35 20.12
CA LEU A 354 -1.73 -3.03 20.52
C LEU A 354 -1.00 -3.67 19.31
N GLN A 355 -1.75 -4.30 18.40
CA GLN A 355 -1.22 -4.81 17.14
C GLN A 355 -0.61 -3.68 16.29
N GLN A 356 -1.30 -2.54 16.18
CA GLN A 356 -0.83 -1.35 15.46
C GLN A 356 0.48 -0.83 16.04
N THR A 357 0.54 -0.64 17.36
CA THR A 357 1.76 -0.19 18.07
C THR A 357 2.94 -1.12 17.77
N MET A 358 2.71 -2.44 17.82
CA MET A 358 3.73 -3.42 17.51
C MET A 358 4.20 -3.36 16.05
N LEU A 359 3.27 -3.28 15.11
CA LEU A 359 3.58 -3.15 13.67
C LEU A 359 4.37 -1.86 13.36
N ARG A 360 4.09 -0.75 14.04
CA ARG A 360 4.90 0.49 13.92
C ARG A 360 6.31 0.28 14.45
N ALA A 361 6.46 -0.37 15.60
CA ALA A 361 7.75 -0.56 16.25
C ALA A 361 8.72 -1.43 15.42
N ILE A 362 8.20 -2.45 14.72
CA ILE A 362 8.99 -3.32 13.85
C ILE A 362 9.21 -2.74 12.45
N GLY A 363 8.34 -1.83 11.97
CA GLY A 363 8.31 -1.33 10.59
C GLY A 363 9.69 -0.98 10.01
N PRO A 364 10.55 -0.24 10.72
CA PRO A 364 11.89 0.12 10.25
C PRO A 364 12.83 -1.07 9.99
N ARG A 365 12.51 -2.26 10.51
CA ARG A 365 13.28 -3.51 10.33
C ARG A 365 12.74 -4.38 9.20
N LEU A 366 11.56 -4.06 8.67
CA LEU A 366 10.93 -4.79 7.58
C LEU A 366 11.43 -4.29 6.23
N ARG A 367 11.40 -5.17 5.22
CA ARG A 367 11.62 -4.77 3.82
C ARG A 367 10.49 -3.85 3.38
N ILE A 368 10.76 -2.99 2.38
CA ILE A 368 9.77 -2.06 1.80
C ILE A 368 8.46 -2.76 1.44
N VAL A 369 8.54 -3.93 0.80
CA VAL A 369 7.35 -4.72 0.44
C VAL A 369 6.52 -5.07 1.67
N ASP A 370 7.17 -5.56 2.73
CA ASP A 370 6.48 -5.95 3.96
C ASP A 370 5.94 -4.71 4.69
N ARG A 371 6.65 -3.57 4.69
CA ARG A 371 6.15 -2.29 5.23
C ARG A 371 4.86 -1.83 4.55
N LEU A 372 4.75 -1.96 3.22
CA LEU A 372 3.53 -1.65 2.47
C LEU A 372 2.40 -2.63 2.80
N ARG A 373 2.69 -3.94 2.81
CA ARG A 373 1.68 -4.98 3.13
C ARG A 373 1.08 -4.82 4.52
N PHE A 374 1.93 -4.56 5.51
CA PHE A 374 1.52 -4.34 6.90
C PHE A 374 1.15 -2.88 7.21
N GLN A 375 1.30 -2.00 6.22
CA GLN A 375 0.99 -0.57 6.33
C GLN A 375 1.69 0.09 7.54
N THR A 376 2.92 -0.30 7.85
CA THR A 376 3.62 0.08 9.09
C THR A 376 3.83 1.58 9.24
N ASP A 377 3.90 2.27 8.11
CA ASP A 377 4.09 3.72 8.00
C ASP A 377 2.76 4.46 7.74
N GLY A 378 1.65 3.73 7.65
CA GLY A 378 0.33 4.28 7.38
C GLY A 378 -0.44 4.73 8.63
N PRO A 379 -1.67 5.21 8.44
CA PRO A 379 -2.53 5.68 9.54
C PRO A 379 -2.97 4.54 10.48
N ALA A 380 -3.20 3.33 9.96
CA ALA A 380 -3.65 2.17 10.74
C ALA A 380 -2.92 0.89 10.29
N PRO A 381 -1.71 0.60 10.83
CA PRO A 381 -0.97 -0.61 10.52
C PRO A 381 -1.75 -1.87 10.89
N GLN A 382 -1.85 -2.82 9.96
CA GLN A 382 -2.62 -4.03 10.18
C GLN A 382 -2.09 -5.18 9.32
N PRO A 383 -2.37 -6.44 9.69
CA PRO A 383 -2.10 -7.58 8.82
C PRO A 383 -2.75 -7.39 7.44
N PRO A 384 -2.10 -7.83 6.35
CA PRO A 384 -2.67 -7.70 5.02
C PRO A 384 -3.96 -8.52 4.90
N ALA A 385 -4.93 -7.97 4.17
CA ALA A 385 -6.15 -8.69 3.82
C ALA A 385 -5.88 -9.72 2.73
N GLU A 386 -6.52 -10.88 2.84
CA GLU A 386 -6.36 -11.96 1.86
C GLU A 386 -7.10 -11.64 0.56
N ARG A 387 -6.41 -11.76 -0.58
CA ARG A 387 -7.00 -11.75 -1.94
C ARG A 387 -7.79 -10.50 -2.33
N THR A 388 -7.63 -9.37 -1.63
CA THR A 388 -8.32 -8.11 -1.97
C THR A 388 -7.63 -7.29 -3.07
N HIS A 389 -6.46 -7.75 -3.54
CA HIS A 389 -5.64 -7.05 -4.52
C HIS A 389 -6.31 -6.86 -5.88
N LEU A 390 -7.19 -7.78 -6.29
CA LEU A 390 -7.95 -7.67 -7.54
C LEU A 390 -8.92 -6.49 -7.49
N ARG A 391 -9.65 -6.34 -6.37
CA ARG A 391 -10.54 -5.18 -6.14
C ARG A 391 -9.74 -3.88 -6.14
N ARG A 392 -8.53 -3.89 -5.58
CA ARG A 392 -7.65 -2.72 -5.59
C ARG A 392 -7.15 -2.40 -7.00
N ALA A 393 -6.82 -3.40 -7.80
CA ALA A 393 -6.34 -3.23 -9.17
C ALA A 393 -7.40 -2.66 -10.14
N THR A 394 -8.70 -2.77 -9.82
CA THR A 394 -9.74 -2.08 -10.59
C THR A 394 -9.69 -0.56 -10.42
N GLN A 395 -9.21 -0.08 -9.27
CA GLN A 395 -9.19 1.34 -8.92
C GLN A 395 -7.88 2.04 -9.30
N ILE A 396 -6.86 1.28 -9.70
CA ILE A 396 -5.50 1.80 -9.92
C ILE A 396 -5.19 1.81 -11.43
N PRO A 397 -4.73 2.96 -11.96
CA PRO A 397 -4.20 3.01 -13.30
C PRO A 397 -2.88 2.25 -13.35
N SER A 398 -2.67 1.66 -14.50
CA SER A 398 -1.47 0.91 -14.81
C SER A 398 -0.19 1.73 -14.81
N LEU A 399 -0.28 2.98 -15.24
CA LEU A 399 0.72 3.99 -15.01
C LEU A 399 0.19 4.95 -13.94
N PHE A 400 0.87 5.03 -12.80
CA PHE A 400 0.43 5.82 -11.65
C PHE A 400 0.09 7.28 -12.00
N TRP A 401 -0.81 7.90 -11.25
CA TRP A 401 -1.25 9.28 -11.50
C TRP A 401 -0.06 10.24 -11.58
N PRO A 402 0.02 11.08 -12.64
CA PRO A 402 1.20 11.89 -12.92
C PRO A 402 1.49 12.92 -11.82
N GLY A 403 0.46 13.57 -11.27
CA GLY A 403 0.63 14.54 -10.18
C GLY A 403 1.18 13.91 -8.90
N TRP A 404 0.64 12.75 -8.49
CA TRP A 404 1.16 12.00 -7.35
C TRP A 404 2.56 11.46 -7.58
N ALA A 405 2.84 10.94 -8.78
CA ALA A 405 4.17 10.48 -9.11
C ALA A 405 5.20 11.62 -9.05
N LEU A 406 4.85 12.81 -9.51
CA LEU A 406 5.72 13.99 -9.39
C LEU A 406 5.99 14.34 -7.92
N ARG A 407 4.94 14.37 -7.08
CA ARG A 407 5.06 14.67 -5.64
C ARG A 407 5.92 13.65 -4.89
N LEU A 408 5.92 12.40 -5.34
CA LEU A 408 6.72 11.31 -4.75
C LEU A 408 8.12 11.16 -5.36
N ASN A 409 8.43 11.88 -6.44
CA ASN A 409 9.71 11.78 -7.12
C ASN A 409 10.77 12.60 -6.41
N THR A 410 11.88 11.97 -6.04
CA THR A 410 13.05 12.59 -5.39
C THR A 410 14.03 13.24 -6.37
N GLY A 411 13.72 13.22 -7.67
CA GLY A 411 14.58 13.75 -8.73
C GLY A 411 15.66 12.80 -9.22
N VAL A 412 15.83 11.62 -8.60
CA VAL A 412 16.84 10.64 -9.04
C VAL A 412 16.35 9.76 -10.21
N HIS A 413 15.04 9.73 -10.43
CA HIS A 413 14.41 8.99 -11.52
C HIS A 413 14.26 9.83 -12.80
N GLN A 414 15.02 10.93 -12.94
CA GLN A 414 15.01 11.76 -14.14
C GLN A 414 15.30 10.93 -15.40
N GLY A 415 14.39 11.00 -16.38
CA GLY A 415 14.47 10.22 -17.61
C GLY A 415 14.01 8.75 -17.47
N GLN A 416 13.54 8.34 -16.30
CA GLN A 416 12.92 7.03 -16.02
C GLN A 416 11.50 7.16 -15.45
N GLY A 417 10.85 8.32 -15.65
CA GLY A 417 9.54 8.63 -15.07
C GLY A 417 8.46 7.59 -15.35
N LEU A 418 8.44 6.99 -16.54
CA LEU A 418 7.47 5.93 -16.87
C LEU A 418 7.67 4.67 -16.02
N ALA A 419 8.90 4.20 -15.87
CA ALA A 419 9.21 3.02 -15.05
C ALA A 419 8.89 3.30 -13.57
N PHE A 420 9.19 4.51 -13.09
CA PHE A 420 8.86 4.95 -11.73
C PHE A 420 7.34 4.89 -11.48
N ARG A 421 6.54 5.44 -12.40
CA ARG A 421 5.09 5.39 -12.32
C ARG A 421 4.53 3.97 -12.38
N ALA A 422 5.08 3.08 -13.21
CA ALA A 422 4.61 1.68 -13.25
C ALA A 422 4.85 0.97 -11.91
N GLU A 423 6.03 1.13 -11.33
CA GLU A 423 6.40 0.54 -10.04
C GLU A 423 5.57 1.12 -8.88
N LEU A 424 5.20 2.41 -8.91
CA LEU A 424 4.30 3.01 -7.92
C LEU A 424 2.89 2.37 -7.93
N SER A 425 2.35 2.06 -9.11
CA SER A 425 1.07 1.35 -9.21
C SER A 425 1.14 -0.04 -8.59
N ILE A 426 2.23 -0.77 -8.84
CA ILE A 426 2.47 -2.08 -8.22
C ILE A 426 2.58 -1.94 -6.70
N ALA A 427 3.37 -0.97 -6.21
CA ALA A 427 3.53 -0.71 -4.79
C ALA A 427 2.18 -0.42 -4.11
N LEU A 428 1.31 0.37 -4.75
CA LEU A 428 -0.01 0.70 -4.22
C LEU A 428 -0.97 -0.50 -4.17
N VAL A 429 -0.89 -1.44 -5.13
CA VAL A 429 -1.65 -2.70 -5.07
C VAL A 429 -1.26 -3.54 -3.85
N LEU A 430 0.02 -3.52 -3.45
CA LEU A 430 0.52 -4.29 -2.30
C LEU A 430 0.15 -3.66 -0.94
N VAL A 431 -0.19 -2.37 -0.90
CA VAL A 431 -0.59 -1.70 0.33
C VAL A 431 -1.78 -2.43 0.95
N GLY A 432 -1.59 -3.00 2.14
CA GLY A 432 -2.64 -3.74 2.85
C GLY A 432 -3.04 -5.10 2.26
N ASN A 433 -2.29 -5.65 1.30
CA ASN A 433 -2.66 -6.85 0.55
C ASN A 433 -1.59 -7.95 0.62
N ASP A 434 -1.99 -9.22 0.61
CA ASP A 434 -1.06 -10.37 0.69
C ASP A 434 -0.45 -10.80 -0.66
N ALA A 435 -0.90 -10.20 -1.76
CA ALA A 435 -0.51 -10.53 -3.12
C ALA A 435 1.02 -10.53 -3.33
N SER A 436 1.50 -11.51 -4.09
CA SER A 436 2.86 -11.52 -4.62
C SER A 436 3.08 -10.38 -5.63
N LEU A 437 4.34 -10.01 -5.85
CA LEU A 437 4.70 -9.02 -6.88
C LEU A 437 4.19 -9.44 -8.26
N GLN A 438 4.24 -10.73 -8.56
CA GLN A 438 3.75 -11.27 -9.83
C GLN A 438 2.23 -11.14 -9.96
N GLU A 439 1.47 -11.43 -8.91
CA GLU A 439 0.02 -11.27 -8.91
C GLU A 439 -0.38 -9.80 -9.07
N ALA A 440 0.29 -8.88 -8.36
CA ALA A 440 0.05 -7.45 -8.49
C ALA A 440 0.36 -6.95 -9.92
N HIS A 441 1.46 -7.43 -10.51
CA HIS A 441 1.85 -7.10 -11.87
C HIS A 441 0.84 -7.61 -12.90
N THR A 442 0.39 -8.85 -12.77
CA THR A 442 -0.64 -9.45 -13.63
C THR A 442 -1.96 -8.70 -13.51
N ALA A 443 -2.39 -8.35 -12.28
CA ALA A 443 -3.65 -7.65 -12.04
C ALA A 443 -3.70 -6.25 -12.69
N LEU A 444 -2.54 -5.62 -12.91
CA LEU A 444 -2.43 -4.32 -13.56
C LEU A 444 -2.28 -4.40 -15.10
N GLY A 445 -2.32 -5.59 -15.71
CA GLY A 445 -2.25 -5.78 -17.16
C GLY A 445 -0.94 -6.37 -17.69
N GLY A 446 -0.02 -6.83 -16.82
CA GLY A 446 1.10 -7.69 -17.23
C GLY A 446 2.22 -7.00 -18.02
N TYR A 447 2.48 -5.71 -17.77
CA TYR A 447 3.41 -4.89 -18.54
C TYR A 447 4.84 -5.40 -18.64
N GLY A 448 5.27 -5.74 -19.85
CA GLY A 448 6.70 -5.89 -20.14
C GLY A 448 7.38 -7.11 -19.51
N ALA A 449 6.74 -8.29 -19.55
CA ALA A 449 7.42 -9.58 -19.37
C ALA A 449 8.59 -9.80 -20.37
N THR A 450 8.81 -8.89 -21.33
CA THR A 450 9.81 -8.98 -22.40
C THR A 450 11.03 -8.08 -22.22
N SER A 451 11.11 -7.23 -21.19
CA SER A 451 12.41 -6.61 -20.88
C SER A 451 13.19 -7.52 -19.94
N SER A 452 14.21 -8.19 -20.46
CA SER A 452 15.18 -9.04 -19.75
C SER A 452 16.01 -8.29 -18.68
N LYS A 453 15.63 -7.06 -18.32
CA LYS A 453 16.11 -6.28 -17.17
C LYS A 453 15.07 -6.19 -16.03
N GLY A 454 13.94 -6.89 -16.17
CA GLY A 454 12.74 -6.87 -15.32
C GLY A 454 12.87 -7.60 -13.98
N ASN A 455 13.83 -7.17 -13.16
CA ASN A 455 13.83 -7.50 -11.73
C ASN A 455 14.16 -6.23 -10.93
N ARG A 456 13.50 -5.11 -11.26
CA ARG A 456 13.59 -3.91 -10.43
C ARG A 456 12.83 -4.22 -9.15
N SER A 457 13.59 -4.42 -8.08
CA SER A 457 13.02 -4.55 -6.74
C SER A 457 12.33 -3.23 -6.38
N LEU A 458 11.18 -3.29 -5.68
CA LEU A 458 10.56 -2.12 -5.04
C LEU A 458 11.54 -1.34 -4.14
N ALA A 459 12.67 -1.94 -3.75
CA ALA A 459 13.78 -1.23 -3.11
C ALA A 459 14.31 -0.05 -3.94
N TRP A 460 14.29 -0.13 -5.28
CA TRP A 460 14.71 0.92 -6.20
C TRP A 460 13.93 2.23 -6.01
N LEU A 461 12.62 2.15 -5.69
CA LEU A 461 11.78 3.33 -5.38
C LEU A 461 12.30 4.14 -4.18
N THR A 462 13.07 3.49 -3.30
CA THR A 462 13.53 4.06 -2.03
C THR A 462 15.04 4.17 -1.93
N GLN A 463 15.77 3.87 -3.03
CA GLN A 463 17.22 3.73 -3.03
C GLN A 463 17.94 5.04 -2.64
N ASP A 464 17.39 6.18 -3.05
CA ASP A 464 17.98 7.50 -2.79
C ASP A 464 17.34 8.26 -1.63
N LEU A 465 16.32 7.68 -0.98
CA LEU A 465 15.76 8.20 0.26
C LEU A 465 16.76 7.93 1.39
N ARG A 466 17.83 8.72 1.49
CA ARG A 466 18.97 8.46 2.40
C ARG A 466 18.55 8.44 3.87
N THR A 467 17.57 9.27 4.26
CA THR A 467 17.07 9.34 5.63
C THR A 467 15.88 8.40 5.83
N GLU A 468 15.76 7.84 7.03
CA GLU A 468 14.57 7.05 7.40
C GLU A 468 13.30 7.91 7.42
N ASN A 469 13.40 9.20 7.73
CA ASN A 469 12.24 10.10 7.73
C ASN A 469 11.67 10.25 6.31
N SER A 470 12.52 10.45 5.30
CA SER A 470 12.09 10.55 3.91
C SER A 470 11.50 9.22 3.39
N ARG A 471 12.05 8.06 3.81
CA ARG A 471 11.46 6.75 3.51
C ARG A 471 10.07 6.59 4.12
N ARG A 472 9.91 6.98 5.39
CA ARG A 472 8.63 6.95 6.09
C ARG A 472 7.61 7.83 5.40
N GLY A 473 7.94 9.07 5.06
CA GLY A 473 7.04 9.98 4.33
C GLY A 473 6.55 9.40 3.01
N PHE A 474 7.46 8.83 2.20
CA PHE A 474 7.12 8.17 0.94
C PHE A 474 6.15 6.99 1.13
N LEU A 475 6.43 6.10 2.08
CA LEU A 475 5.58 4.93 2.34
C LEU A 475 4.25 5.31 2.99
N ALA A 476 4.25 6.31 3.87
CA ALA A 476 3.06 6.86 4.48
C ALA A 476 2.12 7.42 3.41
N ALA A 477 2.64 8.16 2.43
CA ALA A 477 1.84 8.68 1.32
C ALA A 477 1.12 7.57 0.53
N LEU A 478 1.81 6.47 0.23
CA LEU A 478 1.21 5.31 -0.44
C LEU A 478 0.17 4.61 0.44
N CYS A 479 0.42 4.50 1.75
CA CYS A 479 -0.54 3.91 2.69
C CYS A 479 -1.80 4.77 2.83
N HIS A 480 -1.63 6.09 2.94
CA HIS A 480 -2.74 7.05 2.98
C HIS A 480 -3.57 7.02 1.71
N LEU A 481 -2.93 7.00 0.54
CA LEU A 481 -3.62 6.86 -0.74
C LEU A 481 -4.38 5.54 -0.83
N GLY A 482 -3.78 4.44 -0.38
CA GLY A 482 -4.44 3.13 -0.32
C GLY A 482 -5.68 3.13 0.58
N ALA A 483 -5.59 3.72 1.78
CA ALA A 483 -6.73 3.87 2.69
C ALA A 483 -7.82 4.80 2.12
N GLY A 484 -7.41 5.86 1.41
CA GLY A 484 -8.31 6.77 0.72
C GLY A 484 -9.12 6.07 -0.36
N LEU A 485 -8.48 5.21 -1.16
CA LEU A 485 -9.13 4.38 -2.17
C LEU A 485 -10.10 3.36 -1.57
N ASP A 486 -9.73 2.71 -0.46
CA ASP A 486 -10.65 1.77 0.21
C ASP A 486 -11.90 2.46 0.76
N SER A 487 -11.75 3.71 1.24
CA SER A 487 -12.82 4.45 1.92
C SER A 487 -13.72 5.22 0.95
N HIS A 488 -13.15 5.90 -0.04
CA HIS A 488 -13.87 6.78 -0.97
C HIS A 488 -14.11 6.14 -2.35
N GLY A 489 -13.38 5.07 -2.68
CA GLY A 489 -13.40 4.44 -3.98
C GLY A 489 -12.65 5.23 -5.06
N CYS A 490 -12.80 4.75 -6.30
CA CYS A 490 -12.32 5.40 -7.52
C CYS A 490 -13.50 5.51 -8.49
N PRO A 491 -13.71 6.67 -9.14
CA PRO A 491 -14.80 6.82 -10.12
C PRO A 491 -14.53 6.10 -11.44
N ILE A 492 -13.33 5.53 -11.65
CA ILE A 492 -12.92 4.84 -12.87
C ILE A 492 -12.63 3.37 -12.56
N ASP A 493 -13.28 2.45 -13.26
CA ASP A 493 -12.88 1.04 -13.29
C ASP A 493 -11.80 0.81 -14.36
N TYR A 494 -10.55 0.97 -13.96
CA TYR A 494 -9.41 0.79 -14.84
C TYR A 494 -9.25 -0.65 -15.33
N ALA A 495 -9.65 -1.66 -14.54
CA ALA A 495 -9.56 -3.05 -15.00
C ALA A 495 -10.48 -3.29 -16.18
N ARG A 496 -11.75 -2.90 -16.05
CA ARG A 496 -12.73 -2.98 -17.13
C ARG A 496 -12.29 -2.17 -18.36
N ARG A 497 -11.81 -0.94 -18.18
CA ARG A 497 -11.36 -0.10 -19.31
C ARG A 497 -10.19 -0.70 -20.07
N ARG A 498 -9.23 -1.33 -19.39
CA ARG A 498 -8.08 -2.01 -20.02
C ARG A 498 -8.51 -3.17 -20.92
N GLU A 499 -9.56 -3.89 -20.54
CA GLU A 499 -10.10 -5.00 -21.33
C GLU A 499 -10.88 -4.50 -22.54
N LEU A 500 -11.69 -3.45 -22.39
CA LEU A 500 -12.57 -2.95 -23.45
C LEU A 500 -11.85 -2.07 -24.49
N PHE A 501 -10.89 -1.26 -24.08
CA PHE A 501 -10.32 -0.18 -24.91
C PHE A 501 -8.84 -0.39 -25.26
N ALA A 502 -8.40 -1.65 -25.32
CA ALA A 502 -7.05 -2.00 -25.76
C ALA A 502 -6.74 -1.52 -27.19
N THR A 503 -7.76 -1.44 -28.04
CA THR A 503 -7.69 -0.91 -29.41
C THR A 503 -8.89 0.00 -29.65
N VAL A 504 -8.65 1.21 -30.15
CA VAL A 504 -9.68 2.21 -30.39
C VAL A 504 -9.40 2.94 -31.69
N ASP A 505 -10.46 3.12 -32.50
CA ASP A 505 -10.41 3.93 -33.71
C ASP A 505 -10.83 5.37 -33.39
N LEU A 506 -10.09 6.34 -33.96
CA LEU A 506 -10.48 7.75 -33.90
C LEU A 506 -11.59 8.02 -34.91
N ASP A 507 -12.55 8.86 -34.52
CA ASP A 507 -13.48 9.47 -35.46
C ASP A 507 -12.72 10.54 -36.26
N LEU A 508 -12.27 10.15 -37.46
CA LEU A 508 -11.48 11.01 -38.34
C LEU A 508 -12.31 12.15 -38.95
N ASP A 509 -13.61 11.97 -39.10
CA ASP A 509 -14.48 13.02 -39.63
C ASP A 509 -14.69 14.11 -38.59
N LEU A 510 -14.96 13.74 -37.34
CA LEU A 510 -15.04 14.68 -36.23
C LEU A 510 -13.71 15.41 -35.98
N LEU A 511 -12.58 14.69 -36.08
CA LEU A 511 -11.25 15.28 -35.98
C LEU A 511 -11.02 16.31 -37.08
N ARG A 512 -11.40 16.00 -38.32
CA ARG A 512 -11.28 16.93 -39.45
C ARG A 512 -12.11 18.19 -39.24
N ASP A 513 -13.35 18.02 -38.79
CA ASP A 513 -14.26 19.14 -38.56
C ASP A 513 -13.76 20.04 -37.42
N HIS A 514 -13.24 19.46 -36.35
CA HIS A 514 -12.64 20.22 -35.24
C HIS A 514 -11.41 21.02 -35.69
N PHE A 515 -10.49 20.38 -36.42
CA PHE A 515 -9.31 21.06 -36.95
C PHE A 515 -9.67 22.18 -37.92
N ASP A 516 -10.71 21.99 -38.74
CA ASP A 516 -11.23 23.04 -39.62
C ASP A 516 -11.85 24.21 -38.84
N HIS A 517 -12.60 23.97 -37.77
CA HIS A 517 -13.15 25.02 -36.90
C HIS A 517 -12.07 25.77 -36.13
N ALA A 518 -11.06 25.07 -35.64
CA ALA A 518 -9.93 25.63 -34.91
C ALA A 518 -8.90 26.33 -35.83
N GLY A 519 -9.06 26.28 -37.16
CA GLY A 519 -8.11 26.86 -38.12
C GLY A 519 -6.76 26.12 -38.16
N LEU A 520 -6.73 24.88 -37.68
CA LEU A 520 -5.55 24.04 -37.62
C LEU A 520 -5.36 23.25 -38.93
N ARG A 521 -4.10 22.91 -39.24
CA ARG A 521 -3.79 22.01 -40.36
C ARG A 521 -4.06 20.57 -39.95
N LEU A 522 -4.61 19.80 -40.88
CA LEU A 522 -4.82 18.37 -40.67
C LEU A 522 -3.50 17.68 -40.29
N PRO A 523 -3.52 16.81 -39.27
CA PRO A 523 -2.32 16.12 -38.82
C PRO A 523 -1.80 15.15 -39.90
N SER A 524 -0.50 14.91 -39.90
CA SER A 524 0.10 13.85 -40.73
C SER A 524 -0.35 12.46 -40.26
N PRO A 525 -0.24 11.40 -41.08
CA PRO A 525 -0.56 10.04 -40.67
C PRO A 525 0.18 9.58 -39.40
N GLY A 526 1.44 9.99 -39.21
CA GLY A 526 2.19 9.71 -37.99
C GLY A 526 1.61 10.41 -36.76
N MET A 527 1.14 11.65 -36.89
CA MET A 527 0.47 12.37 -35.80
C MET A 527 -0.91 11.78 -35.47
N LEU A 528 -1.66 11.31 -36.47
CA LEU A 528 -2.92 10.58 -36.25
C LEU A 528 -2.70 9.34 -35.39
N ARG A 529 -1.62 8.58 -35.64
CA ARG A 529 -1.24 7.44 -34.80
C ARG A 529 -0.95 7.86 -33.37
N HIS A 530 -0.25 8.98 -33.14
CA HIS A 530 -0.03 9.48 -31.78
C HIS A 530 -1.34 9.90 -31.10
N TYR A 531 -2.28 10.51 -31.82
CA TYR A 531 -3.59 10.84 -31.27
C TYR A 531 -4.42 9.60 -30.91
N GLN A 532 -4.38 8.55 -31.73
CA GLN A 532 -5.00 7.25 -31.41
C GLN A 532 -4.42 6.67 -30.12
N LEU A 533 -3.08 6.58 -30.05
CA LEU A 533 -2.38 6.10 -28.86
C LEU A 533 -2.70 6.95 -27.63
N ARG A 534 -2.88 8.26 -27.80
CA ARG A 534 -3.24 9.17 -26.72
C ARG A 534 -4.64 8.93 -26.19
N VAL A 535 -5.61 8.67 -27.07
CA VAL A 535 -6.98 8.30 -26.65
C VAL A 535 -6.97 6.95 -25.93
N VAL A 536 -6.22 5.96 -26.41
CA VAL A 536 -6.05 4.68 -25.70
C VAL A 536 -5.43 4.90 -24.33
N GLU A 537 -4.39 5.73 -24.21
CA GLU A 537 -3.76 6.06 -22.92
C GLU A 537 -4.76 6.74 -21.96
N LEU A 538 -5.57 7.69 -22.44
CA LEU A 538 -6.61 8.36 -21.64
C LEU A 538 -7.66 7.38 -21.14
N LEU A 539 -8.12 6.47 -21.99
CA LEU A 539 -9.16 5.50 -21.63
C LEU A 539 -8.64 4.44 -20.66
N THR A 540 -7.47 3.88 -20.91
CA THR A 540 -6.97 2.70 -20.19
C THR A 540 -6.04 3.02 -19.02
N GLY A 541 -5.51 4.24 -18.96
CA GLY A 541 -4.44 4.61 -18.02
C GLY A 541 -3.10 3.93 -18.35
N HIS A 542 -2.92 3.51 -19.60
CA HIS A 542 -1.82 2.69 -20.05
C HIS A 542 -0.90 3.41 -21.05
N HIS A 543 0.42 3.33 -20.88
CA HIS A 543 1.36 4.00 -21.79
C HIS A 543 1.77 3.09 -22.95
N PRO A 544 1.76 3.57 -24.21
CA PRO A 544 2.06 2.76 -25.41
C PRO A 544 3.40 1.98 -25.42
N GLN A 545 4.34 2.33 -24.55
CA GLN A 545 5.58 1.58 -24.34
C GLN A 545 5.37 0.21 -23.67
N TYR A 546 4.24 0.00 -22.99
CA TYR A 546 4.03 -1.11 -22.09
C TYR A 546 2.77 -1.95 -22.39
N PRO A 547 2.25 -2.10 -23.62
CA PRO A 547 0.86 -2.51 -23.93
C PRO A 547 0.25 -3.63 -23.05
N THR A 548 -1.05 -3.49 -22.71
CA THR A 548 -1.84 -4.50 -21.96
C THR A 548 -2.09 -5.79 -22.74
N THR A 549 -2.08 -5.72 -24.07
CA THR A 549 -2.45 -6.80 -24.98
C THR A 549 -1.37 -7.04 -26.03
N SER A 550 -1.28 -8.27 -26.53
CA SER A 550 -0.35 -8.65 -27.61
C SER A 550 -0.67 -8.04 -28.98
N THR A 551 -1.79 -7.31 -29.11
CA THR A 551 -2.27 -6.73 -30.37
C THR A 551 -1.40 -5.61 -30.91
N HIS A 552 -0.63 -4.92 -30.06
CA HIS A 552 0.32 -3.90 -30.50
C HIS A 552 1.71 -4.18 -29.95
N ALA A 553 2.73 -4.08 -30.82
CA ALA A 553 4.11 -4.14 -30.37
C ALA A 553 4.41 -2.92 -29.48
N PRO A 554 5.09 -3.10 -28.32
CA PRO A 554 5.51 -2.01 -27.46
C PRO A 554 6.32 -0.98 -28.25
N LEU A 555 6.07 0.32 -28.01
CA LEU A 555 6.95 1.36 -28.54
C LEU A 555 8.36 1.20 -27.94
N ASP A 556 9.38 1.28 -28.79
CA ASP A 556 10.76 1.37 -28.30
C ASP A 556 11.00 2.72 -27.60
N HIS A 557 12.15 2.88 -26.91
CA HIS A 557 12.47 4.11 -26.19
C HIS A 557 12.48 5.38 -27.06
N ARG A 558 12.85 5.28 -28.34
CA ARG A 558 12.91 6.42 -29.25
C ARG A 558 11.50 6.80 -29.72
N GLN A 559 10.68 5.80 -30.04
CA GLN A 559 9.28 5.97 -30.41
C GLN A 559 8.46 6.55 -29.25
N ALA A 560 8.64 6.02 -28.04
CA ALA A 560 8.01 6.53 -26.81
C ALA A 560 8.35 8.01 -26.58
N ARG A 561 9.63 8.39 -26.69
CA ARG A 561 10.06 9.79 -26.56
C ARG A 561 9.43 10.68 -27.65
N THR A 562 9.35 10.20 -28.88
CA THR A 562 8.74 10.95 -29.99
C THR A 562 7.23 11.17 -29.75
N TYR A 563 6.58 10.15 -29.20
CA TYR A 563 5.17 10.21 -28.78
C TYR A 563 4.94 11.20 -27.63
N GLU A 564 5.78 11.17 -26.59
CA GLU A 564 5.72 12.10 -25.46
C GLU A 564 5.96 13.55 -25.89
N GLU A 565 6.98 13.79 -26.74
CA GLU A 565 7.29 15.12 -27.29
C GLU A 565 6.15 15.64 -28.19
N ALA A 566 5.49 14.76 -28.95
CA ALA A 566 4.32 15.12 -29.75
C ALA A 566 3.11 15.49 -28.86
N THR A 567 2.86 14.69 -27.83
CA THR A 567 1.76 14.90 -26.87
C THR A 567 1.95 16.18 -26.06
N LEU A 568 3.18 16.48 -25.65
CA LEU A 568 3.54 17.70 -24.93
C LEU A 568 3.29 18.97 -25.77
N ARG A 569 3.33 18.86 -27.10
CA ARG A 569 3.06 19.98 -28.02
C ARG A 569 1.59 20.09 -28.43
N ASN A 570 0.70 19.28 -27.85
CA ASN A 570 -0.73 19.42 -28.10
C ASN A 570 -1.24 20.75 -27.53
N THR A 571 -2.00 21.48 -28.35
CA THR A 571 -2.67 22.71 -27.92
C THR A 571 -3.87 22.35 -27.05
N GLY A 572 -4.36 23.31 -26.25
CA GLY A 572 -5.58 23.11 -25.45
C GLY A 572 -6.77 22.67 -26.31
N ALA A 573 -6.90 23.18 -27.54
CA ALA A 573 -7.93 22.77 -28.48
C ALA A 573 -7.77 21.32 -28.95
N VAL A 574 -6.55 20.83 -29.18
CA VAL A 574 -6.31 19.43 -29.56
C VAL A 574 -6.55 18.52 -28.36
N SER A 575 -6.00 18.85 -27.19
CA SER A 575 -6.19 18.05 -25.97
C SER A 575 -7.67 17.90 -25.60
N ALA A 576 -8.43 19.00 -25.61
CA ALA A 576 -9.88 18.98 -25.33
C ALA A 576 -10.66 18.10 -26.35
N HIS A 577 -10.24 18.08 -27.61
CA HIS A 577 -10.86 17.23 -28.62
C HIS A 577 -10.57 15.74 -28.42
N LEU A 578 -9.34 15.39 -28.04
CA LEU A 578 -8.99 14.00 -27.74
C LEU A 578 -9.74 13.50 -26.49
N GLU A 579 -9.94 14.38 -25.50
CA GLU A 579 -10.78 14.10 -24.33
C GLU A 579 -12.26 13.94 -24.69
N ASP A 580 -12.82 14.79 -25.57
CA ASP A 580 -14.20 14.64 -26.09
C ASP A 580 -14.38 13.32 -26.85
N GLN A 581 -13.43 12.95 -27.71
CA GLN A 581 -13.44 11.65 -28.38
C GLN A 581 -13.45 10.50 -27.37
N ALA A 582 -12.55 10.53 -26.37
CA ALA A 582 -12.51 9.53 -25.31
C ALA A 582 -13.85 9.46 -24.54
N GLN A 583 -14.44 10.60 -24.20
CA GLN A 583 -15.74 10.65 -23.50
C GLN A 583 -16.87 10.05 -24.34
N ARG A 584 -16.88 10.27 -25.66
CA ARG A 584 -17.87 9.67 -26.57
C ARG A 584 -17.69 8.16 -26.71
N ILE A 585 -16.45 7.68 -26.73
CA ILE A 585 -16.14 6.25 -26.74
C ILE A 585 -16.66 5.59 -25.45
N LEU A 586 -16.45 6.22 -24.28
CA LEU A 586 -17.01 5.76 -23.02
C LEU A 586 -18.55 5.74 -23.05
N HIS A 587 -19.18 6.81 -23.53
CA HIS A 587 -20.63 6.90 -23.63
C HIS A 587 -21.23 5.83 -24.57
N THR A 588 -20.58 5.59 -25.72
CA THR A 588 -20.99 4.55 -26.68
C THR A 588 -20.92 3.15 -26.06
N ALA A 589 -19.94 2.91 -25.18
CA ALA A 589 -19.82 1.68 -24.42
C ALA A 589 -20.75 1.61 -23.18
N GLY A 590 -21.60 2.61 -22.95
CA GLY A 590 -22.50 2.67 -21.80
C GLY A 590 -21.82 3.01 -20.46
N ILE A 591 -20.65 3.66 -20.50
CA ILE A 591 -19.85 4.00 -19.32
C ILE A 591 -19.99 5.52 -19.02
N SER A 592 -20.44 5.86 -17.80
CA SER A 592 -20.66 7.24 -17.34
C SER A 592 -19.53 7.84 -16.51
N GLU A 593 -18.40 7.15 -16.43
CA GLU A 593 -17.21 7.56 -15.69
C GLU A 593 -16.47 8.74 -16.37
N PRO A 594 -15.69 9.55 -15.62
CA PRO A 594 -14.87 10.61 -16.22
C PRO A 594 -13.70 10.06 -17.05
N VAL A 595 -13.26 10.78 -18.10
CA VAL A 595 -12.10 10.36 -18.92
C VAL A 595 -10.85 10.20 -18.06
N SER A 596 -10.51 11.23 -17.29
CA SER A 596 -9.36 11.25 -16.39
C SER A 596 -9.81 11.58 -14.97
N TRP A 597 -9.10 11.02 -14.00
CA TRP A 597 -9.29 11.32 -12.59
C TRP A 597 -7.97 11.09 -11.86
N GLU A 598 -7.70 11.91 -10.85
CA GLU A 598 -6.63 11.70 -9.90
C GLU A 598 -7.11 11.95 -8.47
N PRO A 599 -6.59 11.20 -7.48
CA PRO A 599 -6.92 11.41 -6.08
C PRO A 599 -6.48 12.80 -5.60
N PRO A 600 -7.27 13.48 -4.75
CA PRO A 600 -6.83 14.73 -4.12
C PRO A 600 -5.62 14.52 -3.21
N PHE A 601 -4.62 15.41 -3.24
CA PHE A 601 -3.46 15.33 -2.33
C PHE A 601 -3.84 15.44 -0.84
N ALA A 602 -5.00 15.99 -0.52
CA ALA A 602 -5.55 16.05 0.83
C ALA A 602 -5.80 14.67 1.47
N TRP A 603 -5.84 13.58 0.68
CA TRP A 603 -5.94 12.21 1.21
C TRP A 603 -4.69 11.74 1.95
N ALA A 604 -3.55 12.44 1.80
CA ALA A 604 -2.31 12.18 2.53
C ALA A 604 -1.91 13.40 3.38
N PRO A 605 -2.66 13.69 4.47
CA PRO A 605 -2.37 14.82 5.33
C PRO A 605 -1.04 14.62 6.08
N GLY A 606 -0.27 15.70 6.25
CA GLY A 606 0.97 15.69 7.05
C GLY A 606 2.15 14.94 6.42
N VAL A 607 2.06 14.54 5.14
CA VAL A 607 3.19 13.97 4.40
C VAL A 607 4.19 15.06 4.01
N ASP A 608 5.45 14.85 4.35
CA ASP A 608 6.57 15.61 3.81
C ASP A 608 6.86 15.17 2.38
N TRP A 609 6.36 15.93 1.40
CA TRP A 609 6.47 15.59 -0.01
C TRP A 609 7.90 15.79 -0.54
N PRO A 610 8.53 14.76 -1.15
CA PRO A 610 9.87 14.90 -1.70
C PRO A 610 9.93 15.73 -3.00
N GLY A 611 8.83 15.79 -3.76
CA GLY A 611 8.74 16.49 -5.04
C GLY A 611 7.81 17.72 -5.00
N PRO A 612 7.91 18.60 -6.02
CA PRO A 612 7.16 19.86 -6.09
C PRO A 612 5.66 19.66 -6.36
N HIS A 613 4.83 20.66 -6.07
CA HIS A 613 3.43 20.64 -6.50
C HIS A 613 3.30 20.80 -8.01
N PRO A 614 2.44 20.01 -8.69
CA PRO A 614 2.25 20.11 -10.15
C PRO A 614 1.88 21.51 -10.65
N ASP A 615 1.24 22.32 -9.80
CA ASP A 615 0.73 23.65 -10.13
C ASP A 615 1.62 24.79 -9.59
N GLU A 616 2.81 24.49 -9.05
CA GLU A 616 3.78 25.51 -8.60
C GLU A 616 4.59 26.13 -9.75
N LEU A 617 4.57 25.53 -10.93
CA LEU A 617 5.35 25.99 -12.08
C LEU A 617 4.71 27.20 -12.77
N ASP A 618 5.53 28.17 -13.17
CA ASP A 618 5.08 29.26 -14.05
C ASP A 618 4.83 28.73 -15.47
N VAL A 619 3.55 28.46 -15.75
CA VAL A 619 3.07 27.95 -17.04
C VAL A 619 3.30 28.96 -18.17
N ALA A 620 3.31 30.27 -17.91
CA ALA A 620 3.54 31.27 -18.95
C ALA A 620 4.98 31.19 -19.46
N THR A 621 5.96 31.21 -18.55
CA THR A 621 7.38 31.08 -18.89
C THR A 621 7.69 29.71 -19.52
N LEU A 622 7.04 28.63 -19.05
CA LEU A 622 7.13 27.30 -19.67
C LEU A 622 6.83 27.35 -21.18
N TRP A 623 5.66 27.90 -21.56
CA TRP A 623 5.24 27.93 -22.96
C TRP A 623 6.05 28.93 -23.80
N GLU A 624 6.54 30.03 -23.21
CA GLU A 624 7.48 30.95 -23.89
C GLU A 624 8.78 30.24 -24.31
N LEU A 625 9.40 29.50 -23.39
CA LEU A 625 10.65 28.78 -23.66
C LEU A 625 10.45 27.64 -24.68
N LEU A 626 9.32 26.92 -24.60
CA LEU A 626 8.98 25.88 -25.57
C LEU A 626 8.72 26.46 -26.97
N ARG A 627 8.05 27.61 -27.07
CA ARG A 627 7.85 28.35 -28.34
C ARG A 627 9.16 28.86 -28.93
N ALA A 628 10.12 29.23 -28.10
CA ALA A 628 11.47 29.59 -28.52
C ALA A 628 12.28 28.38 -29.07
N GLY A 629 11.71 27.17 -29.07
CA GLY A 629 12.31 25.97 -29.64
C GLY A 629 13.23 25.22 -28.68
N GLN A 630 13.24 25.59 -27.39
CA GLN A 630 14.02 24.86 -26.38
C GLN A 630 13.46 23.46 -26.15
N LYS A 631 14.34 22.51 -25.82
CA LYS A 631 13.93 21.14 -25.46
C LYS A 631 13.40 21.11 -24.02
N PRO A 632 12.48 20.20 -23.67
CA PRO A 632 11.95 20.10 -22.31
C PRO A 632 13.01 20.01 -21.21
N SER A 633 14.16 19.37 -21.49
CA SER A 633 15.29 19.30 -20.57
C SER A 633 15.97 20.64 -20.31
N ASP A 634 16.01 21.51 -21.31
CA ASP A 634 16.62 22.84 -21.20
C ASP A 634 15.66 23.82 -20.52
N VAL A 635 14.36 23.70 -20.82
CA VAL A 635 13.29 24.41 -20.12
C VAL A 635 13.28 24.04 -18.63
N ALA A 636 13.36 22.75 -18.32
CA ALA A 636 13.46 22.27 -16.94
C ALA A 636 14.67 22.88 -16.21
N ARG A 637 15.84 22.92 -16.86
CA ARG A 637 17.04 23.56 -16.30
C ARG A 637 16.86 25.06 -16.07
N ALA A 638 16.23 25.76 -17.03
CA ALA A 638 15.98 27.19 -16.93
C ALA A 638 15.01 27.55 -15.78
N LEU A 639 14.00 26.71 -15.57
CA LEU A 639 13.00 26.86 -14.50
C LEU A 639 13.41 26.21 -13.17
N GLY A 640 14.65 25.67 -13.08
CA GLY A 640 15.14 25.02 -11.86
C GLY A 640 14.33 23.78 -11.44
N THR A 641 13.77 23.04 -12.40
CA THR A 641 12.87 21.91 -12.15
C THR A 641 13.25 20.65 -12.95
N SER A 642 12.39 19.62 -12.94
CA SER A 642 12.61 18.37 -13.67
C SER A 642 11.84 18.31 -15.00
N PRO A 643 12.33 17.58 -16.02
CA PRO A 643 11.58 17.34 -17.26
C PRO A 643 10.21 16.72 -17.02
N GLU A 644 10.07 15.89 -15.97
CA GLU A 644 8.78 15.32 -15.57
C GLU A 644 7.82 16.41 -15.09
N HIS A 645 8.28 17.41 -14.34
CA HIS A 645 7.43 18.54 -13.92
C HIS A 645 6.93 19.34 -15.12
N ILE A 646 7.82 19.63 -16.08
CA ILE A 646 7.44 20.28 -17.35
C ILE A 646 6.33 19.48 -18.06
N TRP A 647 6.47 18.15 -18.13
CA TRP A 647 5.48 17.29 -18.78
C TRP A 647 4.13 17.28 -18.05
N VAL A 648 4.15 17.14 -16.72
CA VAL A 648 2.91 17.15 -15.92
C VAL A 648 2.21 18.51 -15.98
N ALA A 649 2.97 19.61 -15.92
CA ALA A 649 2.42 20.97 -16.03
C ALA A 649 1.81 21.22 -17.42
N ALA A 650 2.50 20.81 -18.49
CA ALA A 650 1.97 20.92 -19.86
C ALA A 650 0.71 20.07 -20.08
N LEU A 651 0.62 18.93 -19.41
CA LEU A 651 -0.57 18.08 -19.48
C LEU A 651 -1.78 18.70 -18.78
N ARG A 652 -1.58 19.32 -17.62
CA ARG A 652 -2.65 19.99 -16.84
C ARG A 652 -3.06 21.32 -17.43
N HIS A 653 -2.10 22.07 -17.96
CA HIS A 653 -2.26 23.43 -18.47
C HIS A 653 -1.76 23.52 -19.91
N PRO A 654 -2.45 22.87 -20.87
CA PRO A 654 -2.05 22.86 -22.27
C PRO A 654 -2.07 24.26 -22.87
N GLU A 655 -1.20 24.51 -23.86
CA GLU A 655 -1.06 25.84 -24.46
C GLU A 655 -2.39 26.33 -25.05
N ALA A 656 -2.91 27.46 -24.54
CA ALA A 656 -4.20 28.00 -24.93
C ALA A 656 -4.25 28.46 -26.40
N ALA A 657 -3.12 28.94 -26.93
CA ALA A 657 -2.99 29.33 -28.32
C ALA A 657 -2.21 28.24 -29.07
N GLY A 658 -2.72 27.82 -30.24
CA GLY A 658 -1.91 27.01 -31.15
C GLY A 658 -0.64 27.76 -31.57
N PRO A 659 0.38 27.05 -32.10
CA PRO A 659 1.64 27.68 -32.48
C PRO A 659 1.33 28.93 -33.30
N GLY A 660 1.66 30.09 -32.72
CA GLY A 660 1.49 31.37 -33.39
C GLY A 660 2.15 31.31 -34.76
N PRO A 661 1.67 32.11 -35.73
CA PRO A 661 2.22 32.11 -37.08
C PRO A 661 3.74 32.16 -36.99
N SER A 662 4.40 31.12 -37.51
CA SER A 662 5.84 31.15 -37.72
C SER A 662 6.16 32.50 -38.37
N PRO A 663 7.15 33.27 -37.85
CA PRO A 663 7.58 34.50 -38.49
C PRO A 663 8.08 34.28 -39.92
N ARG A 664 8.21 33.02 -40.36
CA ARG A 664 8.46 32.62 -41.74
C ARG A 664 7.20 31.99 -42.36
N GLY A 665 6.33 32.84 -42.91
CA GLY A 665 5.58 32.59 -44.15
C GLY A 665 4.68 31.34 -44.25
N GLY A 666 4.18 30.80 -43.14
CA GLY A 666 3.21 29.70 -43.18
C GLY A 666 1.80 30.21 -43.43
N ASN A 667 1.25 30.02 -44.64
CA ASN A 667 -0.16 30.33 -44.94
C ASN A 667 -1.09 29.70 -43.88
N VAL A 668 -1.74 30.54 -43.08
CA VAL A 668 -2.78 30.16 -42.11
C VAL A 668 -3.97 29.58 -42.87
N LYS A 669 -4.46 28.41 -42.46
CA LYS A 669 -5.63 27.78 -43.09
C LYS A 669 -6.87 28.54 -42.60
N ILE A 670 -7.62 29.15 -43.52
CA ILE A 670 -8.86 29.86 -43.18
C ILE A 670 -9.95 28.81 -42.88
N PRO A 671 -10.64 28.88 -41.72
CA PRO A 671 -11.73 27.98 -41.38
C PRO A 671 -12.81 27.93 -42.47
N ARG A 672 -13.38 26.74 -42.74
CA ARG A 672 -14.43 26.58 -43.76
C ARG A 672 -15.65 27.48 -43.53
N SER A 673 -15.99 27.76 -42.27
CA SER A 673 -17.07 28.68 -41.89
C SER A 673 -16.82 30.14 -42.25
N ARG A 674 -15.57 30.53 -42.52
CA ARG A 674 -15.17 31.87 -42.98
C ARG A 674 -14.93 31.94 -44.49
N LEU A 675 -14.98 30.79 -45.18
CA LEU A 675 -14.94 30.77 -46.63
C LEU A 675 -16.31 31.19 -47.18
N PRO A 676 -16.35 31.99 -48.26
CA PRO A 676 -17.61 32.42 -48.82
C PRO A 676 -18.37 31.25 -49.44
N ASP A 677 -19.67 31.16 -49.15
CA ASP A 677 -20.57 30.19 -49.76
C ASP A 677 -20.85 30.53 -51.24
N ALA A 678 -21.51 29.60 -51.95
CA ALA A 678 -21.84 29.78 -53.36
C ALA A 678 -22.69 31.05 -53.61
N ALA A 679 -23.62 31.39 -52.70
CA ALA A 679 -24.49 32.57 -52.83
C ALA A 679 -23.74 33.89 -52.59
N GLN A 680 -22.71 33.90 -51.75
CA GLN A 680 -21.85 35.04 -51.48
C GLN A 680 -20.88 35.30 -52.63
N ILE A 681 -20.29 34.24 -53.21
CA ILE A 681 -19.46 34.36 -54.41
C ILE A 681 -20.31 34.81 -55.62
N GLN A 682 -21.52 34.27 -55.77
CA GLN A 682 -22.44 34.63 -56.84
C GLN A 682 -22.92 36.09 -56.72
N ARG A 683 -23.34 36.54 -55.52
CA ARG A 683 -23.68 37.95 -55.28
C ARG A 683 -22.50 38.89 -55.54
N GLY A 684 -21.30 38.49 -55.15
CA GLY A 684 -20.08 39.26 -55.43
C GLY A 684 -19.83 39.42 -56.92
N ARG A 685 -20.06 38.36 -57.71
CA ARG A 685 -19.99 38.40 -59.18
C ARG A 685 -21.06 39.29 -59.79
N GLU A 686 -22.31 39.19 -59.32
CA GLU A 686 -23.43 40.04 -59.77
C GLU A 686 -23.19 41.52 -59.45
N GLN A 687 -22.47 41.81 -58.38
CA GLN A 687 -21.99 43.14 -58.00
C GLN A 687 -20.76 43.60 -58.80
N GLY A 688 -20.29 42.82 -59.78
CA GLY A 688 -19.17 43.17 -60.65
C GLY A 688 -17.77 42.97 -60.05
N LEU A 689 -17.64 42.30 -58.90
CA LEU A 689 -16.35 42.08 -58.25
C LEU A 689 -15.58 40.95 -58.95
N CYS A 690 -14.28 41.16 -59.14
CA CYS A 690 -13.38 40.13 -59.67
C CYS A 690 -12.83 39.21 -58.57
N LEU A 691 -12.22 38.08 -58.97
CA LEU A 691 -11.70 37.07 -58.04
C LEU A 691 -10.68 37.63 -57.02
N SER A 692 -9.88 38.64 -57.38
CA SER A 692 -8.96 39.31 -56.46
C SER A 692 -9.67 40.22 -55.45
N GLU A 693 -10.70 40.94 -55.88
CA GLU A 693 -11.52 41.76 -54.97
C GLU A 693 -12.34 40.90 -54.01
N LEU A 694 -12.83 39.74 -54.47
CA LEU A 694 -13.47 38.75 -53.60
C LEU A 694 -12.48 38.15 -52.60
N ALA A 695 -11.24 37.88 -53.02
CA ALA A 695 -10.17 37.45 -52.12
C ALA A 695 -9.89 38.49 -51.02
N VAL A 696 -9.81 39.77 -51.37
CA VAL A 696 -9.65 40.85 -50.38
C VAL A 696 -10.89 40.93 -49.47
N ARG A 697 -12.10 40.91 -50.04
CA ARG A 697 -13.36 41.06 -49.31
C ARG A 697 -13.59 39.96 -48.27
N PHE A 698 -13.25 38.72 -48.61
CA PHE A 698 -13.38 37.57 -47.70
C PHE A 698 -12.08 37.25 -46.95
N ASN A 699 -11.07 38.12 -47.05
CA ASN A 699 -9.75 37.94 -46.44
C ASN A 699 -9.15 36.54 -46.73
N CYS A 700 -9.32 36.07 -47.97
CA CYS A 700 -8.89 34.77 -48.47
C CYS A 700 -7.85 34.91 -49.57
N SER A 701 -7.06 33.86 -49.83
CA SER A 701 -6.14 33.90 -50.98
C SER A 701 -6.90 33.84 -52.31
N TYR A 702 -6.35 34.49 -53.36
CA TYR A 702 -6.89 34.44 -54.72
C TYR A 702 -7.09 33.00 -55.22
N THR A 703 -6.12 32.12 -54.94
CA THR A 703 -6.19 30.70 -55.31
C THR A 703 -7.30 29.96 -54.57
N THR A 704 -7.59 30.32 -53.32
CA THR A 704 -8.72 29.77 -52.55
C THR A 704 -10.06 30.17 -53.16
N ILE A 705 -10.26 31.46 -53.47
CA ILE A 705 -11.50 31.95 -54.10
C ILE A 705 -11.68 31.38 -55.51
N LYS A 706 -10.62 31.32 -56.32
CA LYS A 706 -10.65 30.69 -57.65
C LYS A 706 -11.08 29.21 -57.58
N ARG A 707 -10.55 28.46 -56.60
CA ARG A 707 -10.92 27.06 -56.39
C ARG A 707 -12.37 26.90 -55.93
N LEU A 708 -12.84 27.76 -55.02
CA LEU A 708 -14.23 27.75 -54.55
C LEU A 708 -15.21 28.11 -55.68
N ALA A 709 -14.92 29.16 -56.45
CA ALA A 709 -15.71 29.54 -57.61
C ALA A 709 -15.81 28.39 -58.64
N SER A 710 -14.69 27.70 -58.91
CA SER A 710 -14.69 26.53 -59.78
C SER A 710 -15.46 25.35 -59.19
N ALA A 711 -15.37 25.10 -57.89
CA ALA A 711 -16.07 24.01 -57.21
C ALA A 711 -17.60 24.26 -57.13
N TYR A 712 -18.02 25.53 -57.10
CA TYR A 712 -19.43 25.93 -57.11
C TYR A 712 -19.99 26.15 -58.52
N GLY A 713 -19.19 25.92 -59.58
CA GLY A 713 -19.62 26.11 -60.97
C GLY A 713 -19.81 27.57 -61.38
N ILE A 714 -19.25 28.53 -60.62
CA ILE A 714 -19.39 29.97 -60.88
C ILE A 714 -18.24 30.42 -61.76
N ALA A 715 -18.50 30.59 -63.06
CA ALA A 715 -17.52 31.07 -64.02
C ALA A 715 -17.28 32.58 -63.89
N PHE A 716 -16.02 33.01 -63.79
CA PHE A 716 -15.62 34.41 -63.90
C PHE A 716 -15.00 34.65 -65.28
N PRO A 717 -15.19 35.84 -65.89
CA PRO A 717 -14.52 36.20 -67.13
C PRO A 717 -13.00 36.05 -66.98
N ALA A 718 -12.34 35.40 -67.93
CA ALA A 718 -10.89 35.26 -67.93
C ALA A 718 -10.24 36.65 -68.06
N GLY A 719 -9.51 37.08 -67.03
CA GLY A 719 -8.61 38.22 -67.12
C GLY A 719 -9.28 39.59 -67.25
N GLY A 720 -10.03 40.02 -66.24
CA GLY A 720 -10.39 41.43 -66.09
C GLY A 720 -9.23 42.25 -65.52
N GLN A 721 -8.17 42.48 -66.29
CA GLN A 721 -7.40 43.72 -66.09
C GLN A 721 -8.36 44.84 -66.47
N ARG A 722 -8.76 45.68 -65.51
CA ARG A 722 -9.28 47.00 -65.86
C ARG A 722 -8.24 47.62 -66.80
N ALA A 723 -8.61 47.90 -68.04
CA ALA A 723 -7.78 48.65 -68.96
C ALA A 723 -7.56 50.02 -68.34
N PHE A 724 -6.49 50.16 -67.56
CA PHE A 724 -5.97 51.47 -67.18
C PHE A 724 -5.43 52.07 -68.47
N VAL A 725 -6.17 53.02 -69.03
CA VAL A 725 -5.71 53.77 -70.20
C VAL A 725 -4.64 54.74 -69.71
N ILE A 726 -3.39 54.30 -69.74
CA ILE A 726 -2.24 55.18 -69.52
C ILE A 726 -1.92 55.83 -70.85
N GLU A 727 -1.88 57.16 -70.88
CA GLU A 727 -1.55 57.90 -72.08
C GLU A 727 -0.10 57.61 -72.50
N PRO A 728 0.17 57.09 -73.72
CA PRO A 728 1.51 56.69 -74.15
C PRO A 728 2.57 57.80 -74.08
N ALA A 729 2.15 59.05 -74.26
CA ALA A 729 3.02 60.22 -74.14
C ALA A 729 3.47 60.45 -72.70
N TRP A 730 2.58 60.26 -71.72
CA TRP A 730 2.87 60.41 -70.30
C TRP A 730 3.85 59.33 -69.82
N LEU A 731 3.66 58.07 -70.22
CA LEU A 731 4.57 56.99 -69.81
C LEU A 731 5.99 57.18 -70.36
N ARG A 732 6.13 57.73 -71.58
CA ARG A 732 7.44 58.12 -72.15
C ARG A 732 8.12 59.23 -71.35
N ASP A 733 7.37 60.24 -70.93
CA ASP A 733 7.92 61.35 -70.13
C ASP A 733 8.39 60.88 -68.74
N GLN A 734 7.63 60.00 -68.10
CA GLN A 734 7.95 59.48 -66.77
C GLN A 734 9.17 58.55 -66.76
N LEU A 735 9.33 57.68 -67.77
CA LEU A 735 10.44 56.74 -67.88
C LEU A 735 11.70 57.34 -68.54
N GLY A 736 11.55 58.32 -69.43
CA GLY A 736 12.65 58.97 -70.15
C GLY A 736 13.29 60.12 -69.37
N PRO A 737 12.80 61.36 -69.51
CA PRO A 737 13.39 62.54 -68.86
C PRO A 737 13.27 62.53 -67.33
N GLN A 738 12.19 61.98 -66.75
CA GLN A 738 12.01 61.96 -65.29
C GLN A 738 12.71 60.78 -64.58
N GLN A 739 13.28 59.83 -65.31
CA GLN A 739 14.10 58.71 -64.79
C GLN A 739 13.42 57.87 -63.69
N ARG A 740 12.09 57.83 -63.61
CA ARG A 740 11.37 57.10 -62.56
C ARG A 740 11.41 55.60 -62.82
N THR A 741 11.46 54.81 -61.75
CA THR A 741 11.45 53.35 -61.87
C THR A 741 10.03 52.83 -62.09
N LEU A 742 9.89 51.69 -62.78
CA LEU A 742 8.59 51.01 -62.92
C LEU A 742 7.93 50.67 -61.57
N LYS A 743 8.72 50.56 -60.49
CA LYS A 743 8.24 50.32 -59.13
C LYS A 743 7.61 51.57 -58.53
N GLU A 744 8.22 52.74 -58.68
CA GLU A 744 7.66 54.01 -58.19
C GLU A 744 6.37 54.37 -58.93
N ILE A 745 6.31 54.14 -60.25
CA ILE A 745 5.09 54.35 -61.05
C ILE A 745 4.01 53.33 -60.67
N SER A 746 4.40 52.09 -60.36
CA SER A 746 3.50 51.02 -59.89
C SER A 746 2.89 51.34 -58.53
N GLU A 747 3.67 51.86 -57.59
CA GLU A 747 3.22 52.23 -56.24
C GLU A 747 2.32 53.47 -56.25
N GLU A 748 2.60 54.45 -57.11
CA GLU A 748 1.76 55.66 -57.25
C GLU A 748 0.42 55.38 -57.92
N LEU A 749 0.41 54.64 -59.04
CA LEU A 749 -0.81 54.38 -59.81
C LEU A 749 -1.59 53.14 -59.34
N GLY A 750 -1.01 52.33 -58.44
CA GLY A 750 -1.60 51.07 -58.00
C GLY A 750 -1.68 49.99 -59.09
N ILE A 751 -0.88 50.12 -60.15
CA ILE A 751 -0.85 49.20 -61.31
C ILE A 751 0.32 48.24 -61.14
N ALA A 752 0.15 46.96 -61.51
CA ALA A 752 1.23 45.99 -61.42
C ALA A 752 2.42 46.36 -62.32
N SER A 753 3.63 46.39 -61.76
CA SER A 753 4.88 46.71 -62.49
C SER A 753 5.13 45.83 -63.73
N ALA A 754 4.60 44.60 -63.76
CA ALA A 754 4.67 43.73 -64.93
C ALA A 754 3.84 44.28 -66.12
N HIS A 755 2.66 44.83 -65.85
CA HIS A 755 1.79 45.43 -66.89
C HIS A 755 2.42 46.71 -67.47
N LEU A 756 3.02 47.55 -66.62
CA LEU A 756 3.79 48.72 -67.08
C LEU A 756 5.01 48.33 -67.92
N ALA A 757 5.65 47.20 -67.62
CA ALA A 757 6.77 46.69 -68.39
C ALA A 757 6.36 46.14 -69.76
N ASP A 758 5.17 45.55 -69.86
CA ASP A 758 4.63 45.08 -71.14
C ASP A 758 4.18 46.26 -72.00
N LEU A 759 3.52 47.27 -71.42
CA LEU A 759 3.12 48.49 -72.12
C LEU A 759 4.33 49.29 -72.65
N ALA A 760 5.39 49.40 -71.84
CA ALA A 760 6.63 50.07 -72.26
C ALA A 760 7.34 49.29 -73.38
N ARG A 761 7.23 47.96 -73.43
CA ARG A 761 7.78 47.13 -74.52
C ARG A 761 6.98 47.24 -75.81
N GLU A 762 5.64 47.33 -75.72
CA GLU A 762 4.76 47.58 -76.88
C GLU A 762 4.96 48.98 -77.48
N LEU A 763 5.31 49.96 -76.64
CA LEU A 763 5.53 51.36 -77.05
C LEU A 763 6.98 51.69 -77.41
N ASP A 764 7.85 50.67 -77.46
CA ASP A 764 9.30 50.74 -77.75
C ASP A 764 10.07 51.73 -76.85
N ILE A 765 9.71 51.76 -75.56
CA ILE A 765 10.34 52.59 -74.53
C ILE A 765 11.44 51.77 -73.86
N GLU A 766 12.69 52.24 -73.89
CA GLU A 766 13.81 51.55 -73.24
C GLU A 766 13.60 51.47 -71.72
N ILE A 767 13.29 50.27 -71.22
CA ILE A 767 13.22 49.97 -69.79
C ILE A 767 14.62 49.57 -69.33
N ARG A 768 15.09 50.22 -68.26
CA ARG A 768 16.36 49.84 -67.62
C ARG A 768 16.35 48.36 -67.20
N ALA A 769 17.38 47.60 -67.60
CA ALA A 769 17.48 46.17 -67.32
C ALA A 769 17.46 45.86 -65.81
N ARG A 770 16.63 44.89 -65.40
CA ARG A 770 16.53 44.36 -64.03
C ARG A 770 17.83 43.68 -63.63
N GLY A 771 18.60 44.30 -62.74
CA GLY A 771 19.79 43.69 -62.15
C GLY A 771 20.56 44.61 -61.22
N SER A 772 19.96 45.10 -60.13
CA SER A 772 20.68 45.54 -58.91
C SER A 772 19.74 46.07 -57.80
N GLU A 773 18.67 45.37 -57.46
CA GLU A 773 17.96 45.69 -56.20
C GLU A 773 18.57 44.88 -55.04
N ASN A 774 19.56 45.50 -54.39
CA ASN A 774 19.84 45.50 -52.94
C ASN A 774 21.32 45.68 -52.57
N CYS A 775 21.98 46.71 -53.12
CA CYS A 775 23.05 47.39 -52.41
C CYS A 775 23.02 48.87 -52.82
N ARG A 776 22.52 49.77 -51.96
CA ARG A 776 22.96 51.17 -52.03
C ARG A 776 24.49 51.15 -51.92
N HIS A 777 25.17 51.84 -52.82
CA HIS A 777 26.62 51.92 -52.80
C HIS A 777 27.07 52.48 -51.43
N PRO A 778 28.06 51.92 -50.73
CA PRO A 778 28.41 52.37 -49.38
C PRO A 778 28.75 53.87 -49.29
N LEU A 779 29.19 54.46 -50.40
CA LEU A 779 29.56 55.87 -50.50
C LEU A 779 28.42 56.82 -50.89
N THR A 780 27.21 56.31 -51.19
CA THR A 780 26.06 57.14 -51.59
C THR A 780 25.67 58.24 -50.57
N PRO A 781 25.80 58.06 -49.23
CA PRO A 781 25.54 59.13 -48.27
C PRO A 781 26.51 60.32 -48.37
N TYR A 782 27.68 60.15 -49.01
CA TYR A 782 28.77 61.11 -49.01
C TYR A 782 28.98 61.79 -50.38
N GLY A 783 28.20 61.42 -51.40
CA GLY A 783 28.26 62.01 -52.74
C GLY A 783 27.99 60.99 -53.85
N GLY A 784 27.64 61.48 -55.04
CA GLY A 784 27.46 60.64 -56.23
C GLY A 784 28.79 60.16 -56.82
N PRO A 785 28.77 59.30 -57.86
CA PRO A 785 29.98 58.75 -58.48
C PRO A 785 30.96 59.79 -59.04
N ARG A 786 30.51 61.03 -59.29
CA ARG A 786 31.36 62.14 -59.73
C ARG A 786 32.11 62.85 -58.59
N ALA A 787 31.74 62.58 -57.34
CA ALA A 787 32.39 63.15 -56.15
C ALA A 787 33.62 62.36 -55.69
N PHE A 788 33.90 61.20 -56.31
CA PHE A 788 34.99 60.31 -55.93
C PHE A 788 35.83 59.92 -57.17
N PRO A 789 37.16 59.69 -57.01
CA PRO A 789 37.97 59.09 -58.06
C PRO A 789 37.40 57.73 -58.52
N PRO A 790 37.45 57.42 -59.83
CA PRO A 790 36.78 56.24 -60.41
C PRO A 790 37.17 54.92 -59.73
N ASP A 791 38.44 54.81 -59.37
CA ASP A 791 39.08 53.64 -58.78
C ASP A 791 38.55 53.36 -57.35
N VAL A 792 38.25 54.44 -56.60
CA VAL A 792 37.70 54.36 -55.25
C VAL A 792 36.22 53.95 -55.29
N TRP A 793 35.45 54.50 -56.23
CA TRP A 793 34.05 54.09 -56.41
C TRP A 793 33.96 52.62 -56.85
N ALA A 794 34.84 52.17 -57.74
CA ALA A 794 34.85 50.79 -58.23
C ALA A 794 35.24 49.74 -57.18
N ALA A 795 36.07 50.10 -56.19
CA ALA A 795 36.53 49.18 -55.14
C ALA A 795 35.39 48.65 -54.26
N PHE A 796 34.32 49.43 -54.07
CA PHE A 796 33.16 49.05 -53.25
C PHE A 796 32.04 48.33 -54.04
N CYS A 797 32.26 48.05 -55.33
CA CYS A 797 31.30 47.36 -56.19
C CYS A 797 31.48 45.83 -56.28
N ARG A 798 32.55 45.24 -55.73
CA ARG A 798 32.85 43.79 -55.91
C ARG A 798 32.41 42.91 -54.72
N ARG A 799 31.55 41.91 -54.98
CA ARG A 799 31.15 40.85 -54.04
C ARG A 799 32.29 39.84 -53.81
N ARG A 800 32.46 39.40 -52.55
CA ARG A 800 33.33 38.27 -52.14
C ARG A 800 32.89 36.96 -52.82
N PRO A 801 33.81 36.08 -53.27
CA PRO A 801 33.47 34.71 -53.64
C PRO A 801 33.18 33.84 -52.40
N ASN A 802 32.28 32.89 -52.60
CA ASN A 802 31.88 31.83 -51.67
C ASN A 802 33.11 31.07 -51.12
N ARG A 803 33.14 30.86 -49.80
CA ARG A 803 34.01 29.85 -49.18
C ARG A 803 33.28 28.50 -49.26
N ASP A 804 33.74 27.62 -50.13
CA ASP A 804 33.49 26.18 -49.98
C ASP A 804 34.36 25.63 -48.82
N PRO A 805 33.85 24.68 -48.02
CA PRO A 805 34.64 24.05 -46.97
C PRO A 805 35.61 23.02 -47.57
N LEU A 806 36.87 23.18 -47.19
CA LEU A 806 38.00 22.33 -47.53
C LEU A 806 37.75 20.85 -47.18
N SER A 807 37.92 19.99 -48.17
CA SER A 807 38.45 18.64 -48.02
C SER A 807 39.95 18.70 -47.72
N ALA A 808 40.40 18.12 -46.61
CA ALA A 808 41.78 17.64 -46.45
C ALA A 808 41.83 16.55 -45.37
N SER A 809 42.51 15.48 -45.73
CA SER A 809 42.98 14.35 -44.95
C SER A 809 44.10 14.72 -43.97
N GLU A 810 44.49 13.72 -43.16
CA GLU A 810 45.75 13.59 -42.38
C GLU A 810 45.84 14.28 -41.02
N SER A 811 45.56 13.51 -39.95
CA SER A 811 46.48 13.13 -38.85
C SER A 811 45.71 12.38 -37.76
#